data_AF-F5T4T2-F1
#
_entry.id   AF-F5T4T2-F1
#
_cell.length_a   1.000
_cell.length_b   1.000
_cell.length_c   1.000
_cell.angle_alpha   90.00
_cell.angle_beta   90.00
_cell.angle_gamma   90.00
#
_symmetry.space_group_name_H-M   'P 1'
#
loop_
_entity.id
_entity.type
_entity.pdbx_description
1 polymer ?
#
loop_
_entity_poly.entity_id
_entity_poly.type
_entity_poly.pdbx_seq_one_letter_code
_entity_poly.pdbx_strand_id
1 'polypeptide(L)'
;MKNRSFLFIFFCLFFLFSIKGYSENLNLSLQYGIQNTAKAGRSLPLQITVENAEGSTFSGNLKIILAESGKHIVEFSFPLVVEGKSVKEIEKSFMLPTGVNQLLLTVENLSSEQIAYRRVGLDISGSDAELLIGSLSQNGDTISFLQNARVNEGLLKTRVISFTGDSFPKEETDLYLLDLLLIRDFDLFNLDKQQRDSLKHYVEHGGVLLFSLSENGMQTLSEDFSSYLETPLDFQERTLFLAKENEGGEEEGESLLASPVYLKGGREGAFSEGKAYLSVYPMGNGLLAVLGYDVLKLERYATEDSDYVGKLFLEIYGQNRLNTLSISASERSLKQYWDLEELMNLSDLSKLPSIPLYFCILLLYLIVVGPGLYFFLRSQNSLRVYRPSIALISLFMVLFIWVLGMGTRINDSFISYVKLLQLTKDSVDEENYINFRSPKERNFSMEIQPEYTVNPILKGVDYTGDLSGLVKDSGVTRTEVLQERDKSAIVIHKGSAFSPHYFLLNKKIPNDIGQIEGKVSYFSGELSGEIINNTNYVLSDAFILLYGRVIKLGKLEKGQSIDVSIAESMPMPVGDFDYLSNALFTGNSKNFIRFILSEQIHSYFPDARFYALAREDGVSFTENGEGDKKIDRKNFEKYGFSIVNASLELSREKDGIIEYSALSRDPSVDSGEFDMATNTMNPMIPLEIRYNLGEEEEISGISFEIMDISGNSLLANFQGDMAIYNNSTGGYDSIGRKEGVLSGDRLKKYLTEKNELKLRFVAKESTASPEIRQLLPMITVSAREGSE
;
A
#
# COMPACT_ATOMS: atom_id res chain seq x y z
N MET A 1 -12.11 -31.85 54.53
CA MET A 1 -10.98 -30.94 54.24
C MET A 1 -9.77 -31.73 53.80
N LYS A 2 -9.61 -31.91 52.48
CA LYS A 2 -8.43 -32.32 51.70
C LYS A 2 -8.99 -32.70 50.33
N ASN A 3 -8.39 -32.24 49.23
CA ASN A 3 -8.80 -32.45 47.82
C ASN A 3 -9.50 -31.28 47.08
N ARG A 4 -9.32 -30.02 47.51
CA ARG A 4 -9.68 -28.86 46.64
C ARG A 4 -8.52 -27.94 46.23
N SER A 5 -7.37 -27.99 46.91
CA SER A 5 -6.20 -27.18 46.51
C SER A 5 -5.36 -27.77 45.37
N PHE A 6 -5.54 -29.05 45.01
CA PHE A 6 -4.70 -29.67 43.96
C PHE A 6 -5.22 -29.43 42.54
N LEU A 7 -6.50 -29.04 42.39
CA LEU A 7 -7.10 -28.79 41.07
C LEU A 7 -6.86 -27.34 40.59
N PHE A 8 -6.60 -26.41 41.51
CA PHE A 8 -6.38 -24.99 41.17
C PHE A 8 -4.94 -24.70 40.71
N ILE A 9 -3.98 -25.53 41.11
CA ILE A 9 -2.57 -25.41 40.70
C ILE A 9 -2.34 -25.96 39.28
N PHE A 10 -3.24 -26.82 38.77
CA PHE A 10 -3.13 -27.34 37.41
C PHE A 10 -3.67 -26.37 36.34
N PHE A 11 -4.53 -25.41 36.71
CA PHE A 11 -5.14 -24.46 35.77
C PHE A 11 -4.32 -23.16 35.59
N CYS A 12 -3.50 -22.77 36.58
CA CYS A 12 -2.63 -21.59 36.48
C CYS A 12 -1.32 -21.85 35.70
N LEU A 13 -0.99 -23.10 35.36
CA LEU A 13 0.25 -23.45 34.64
C LEU A 13 0.08 -23.46 33.10
N PHE A 14 -1.14 -23.24 32.59
CA PHE A 14 -1.40 -23.23 31.14
C PHE A 14 -1.34 -21.85 30.47
N PHE A 15 -1.19 -20.76 31.23
CA PHE A 15 -1.13 -19.38 30.68
C PHE A 15 0.28 -18.78 30.58
N LEU A 16 1.34 -19.57 30.82
CA LEU A 16 2.75 -19.15 30.72
C LEU A 16 3.59 -20.09 29.85
N PHE A 17 2.99 -20.73 28.84
CA PHE A 17 3.76 -21.55 27.92
C PHE A 17 4.58 -20.69 26.95
N SER A 18 5.73 -20.22 27.42
CA SER A 18 6.91 -20.25 26.56
C SER A 18 7.10 -21.71 26.15
N ILE A 19 6.74 -22.02 24.91
CA ILE A 19 7.14 -23.28 24.27
C ILE A 19 8.67 -23.38 24.46
N LYS A 20 9.26 -24.53 24.78
CA LYS A 20 10.71 -24.72 25.02
C LYS A 20 11.26 -25.69 23.98
N GLY A 21 12.37 -25.33 23.33
CA GLY A 21 13.10 -26.21 22.41
C GLY A 21 14.32 -26.81 23.10
N TYR A 22 14.50 -28.12 23.03
CA TYR A 22 15.58 -28.83 23.72
C TYR A 22 16.87 -28.90 22.88
N SER A 23 17.96 -28.42 23.45
CA SER A 23 19.36 -28.81 23.23
C SER A 23 20.00 -28.91 24.62
N GLU A 24 21.00 -29.79 24.84
CA GLU A 24 21.54 -30.07 26.18
C GLU A 24 22.15 -28.83 26.89
N ASN A 25 22.46 -27.75 26.15
CA ASN A 25 23.23 -26.61 26.66
C ASN A 25 22.67 -25.20 26.36
N LEU A 26 21.86 -25.03 25.31
CA LEU A 26 21.20 -23.77 24.95
C LEU A 26 19.70 -23.96 24.77
N ASN A 27 18.90 -23.11 25.41
CA ASN A 27 17.44 -23.12 25.30
C ASN A 27 16.97 -21.87 24.53
N LEU A 28 16.13 -22.09 23.52
CA LEU A 28 15.62 -21.04 22.64
C LEU A 28 14.12 -20.87 22.88
N SER A 29 13.65 -19.64 23.12
CA SER A 29 12.24 -19.26 23.03
C SER A 29 12.04 -18.07 22.09
N LEU A 30 10.86 -18.00 21.48
CA LEU A 30 10.45 -16.94 20.57
C LEU A 30 9.03 -16.52 20.93
N GLN A 31 8.81 -15.21 21.05
CA GLN A 31 7.50 -14.56 20.91
C GLN A 31 7.52 -13.75 19.61
N TYR A 32 6.41 -13.70 18.90
CA TYR A 32 6.35 -13.02 17.61
C TYR A 32 5.08 -12.18 17.47
N GLY A 33 5.14 -11.19 16.57
CA GLY A 33 4.03 -10.32 16.25
C GLY A 33 3.46 -9.62 17.48
N ILE A 34 2.16 -9.33 17.42
CA ILE A 34 1.42 -8.83 18.58
C ILE A 34 0.61 -9.98 19.17
N GLN A 35 0.90 -10.33 20.43
CA GLN A 35 0.26 -11.46 21.13
C GLN A 35 0.30 -12.78 20.32
N ASN A 36 1.44 -13.08 19.66
CA ASN A 36 1.62 -14.24 18.78
C ASN A 36 0.69 -14.25 17.54
N THR A 37 0.27 -13.08 17.07
CA THR A 37 -0.49 -12.93 15.82
C THR A 37 0.42 -12.36 14.75
N ALA A 38 0.40 -12.95 13.55
CA ALA A 38 1.17 -12.49 12.40
C ALA A 38 0.26 -12.27 11.19
N LYS A 39 0.60 -11.27 10.35
CA LYS A 39 -0.09 -11.00 9.09
C LYS A 39 0.93 -10.95 7.97
N ALA A 40 0.67 -11.69 6.89
CA ALA A 40 1.56 -11.71 5.73
C ALA A 40 1.64 -10.31 5.08
N GLY A 41 2.81 -9.94 4.58
CA GLY A 41 3.07 -8.62 4.01
C GLY A 41 3.16 -7.48 5.03
N ARG A 42 3.11 -7.78 6.34
CA ARG A 42 3.30 -6.81 7.42
C ARG A 42 4.56 -7.10 8.22
N SER A 43 4.96 -6.12 9.03
CA SER A 43 6.08 -6.26 9.97
C SER A 43 5.81 -7.38 10.97
N LEU A 44 6.80 -8.24 11.20
CA LEU A 44 6.78 -9.29 12.20
C LEU A 44 7.87 -9.03 13.25
N PRO A 45 7.55 -8.35 14.36
CA PRO A 45 8.46 -8.24 15.49
C PRO A 45 8.68 -9.63 16.11
N LEU A 46 9.92 -9.91 16.53
CA LEU A 46 10.38 -11.16 17.12
C LEU A 46 11.17 -10.84 18.38
N GLN A 47 10.73 -11.40 19.50
CA GLN A 47 11.46 -11.39 20.77
C GLN A 47 12.03 -12.78 21.00
N ILE A 48 13.33 -12.92 20.82
CA ILE A 48 14.07 -14.17 20.89
C ILE A 48 14.84 -14.21 22.20
N THR A 49 14.58 -15.22 23.01
CA THR A 49 15.33 -15.46 24.25
C THR A 49 16.25 -16.64 24.05
N VAL A 50 17.54 -16.45 24.32
CA VAL A 50 18.56 -17.49 24.31
C VAL A 50 19.11 -17.65 25.72
N GLU A 51 18.84 -18.78 26.34
CA GLU A 51 19.33 -19.15 27.66
C GLU A 51 20.52 -20.10 27.53
N ASN A 52 21.65 -19.73 28.12
CA ASN A 52 22.85 -20.57 28.19
C ASN A 52 22.96 -21.22 29.57
N ALA A 53 22.74 -22.54 29.60
CA ALA A 53 22.81 -23.32 30.84
C ALA A 53 24.24 -23.68 31.25
N GLU A 54 25.21 -23.58 30.32
CA GLU A 54 26.61 -23.87 30.60
C GLU A 54 27.31 -22.77 31.38
N GLY A 55 28.42 -23.10 32.05
CA GLY A 55 29.30 -22.11 32.67
C GLY A 55 30.21 -21.38 31.67
N SER A 56 30.31 -21.86 30.43
CA SER A 56 31.16 -21.28 29.40
C SER A 56 30.39 -20.27 28.54
N THR A 57 31.08 -19.28 27.98
CA THR A 57 30.45 -18.32 27.06
C THR A 57 30.26 -18.97 25.69
N PHE A 58 29.05 -18.90 25.16
CA PHE A 58 28.75 -19.32 23.80
C PHE A 58 29.03 -18.20 22.80
N SER A 59 29.62 -18.54 21.65
CA SER A 59 29.83 -17.63 20.52
C SER A 59 29.53 -18.34 19.21
N GLY A 60 28.73 -17.69 18.36
CA GLY A 60 28.23 -18.27 17.13
C GLY A 60 27.28 -17.31 16.43
N ASN A 61 26.33 -17.86 15.66
CA ASN A 61 25.31 -17.10 14.93
C ASN A 61 23.91 -17.60 15.25
N LEU A 62 22.96 -16.67 15.35
CA LEU A 62 21.53 -16.94 15.33
C LEU A 62 21.04 -16.77 13.90
N LYS A 63 20.37 -17.79 13.36
CA LYS A 63 19.74 -17.78 12.06
C LYS A 63 18.23 -17.89 12.18
N ILE A 64 17.51 -17.05 11.44
CA ILE A 64 16.06 -17.13 11.27
C ILE A 64 15.81 -17.54 9.83
N ILE A 65 15.23 -18.73 9.65
CA ILE A 65 15.07 -19.36 8.35
C ILE A 65 13.59 -19.38 7.96
N LEU A 66 13.31 -18.84 6.78
CA LEU A 66 12.02 -18.84 6.11
C LEU A 66 12.10 -19.75 4.88
N ALA A 67 10.99 -20.39 4.53
CA ALA A 67 10.91 -21.16 3.29
C ALA A 67 9.57 -20.94 2.59
N GLU A 68 9.64 -20.89 1.25
CA GLU A 68 8.48 -20.89 0.36
C GLU A 68 8.39 -22.23 -0.41
N SER A 69 7.20 -22.61 -0.88
CA SER A 69 6.98 -23.88 -1.59
C SER A 69 7.86 -24.08 -2.84
N GLY A 70 8.33 -22.98 -3.44
CA GLY A 70 9.24 -22.97 -4.57
C GLY A 70 10.67 -23.45 -4.26
N LYS A 71 10.93 -24.00 -3.07
CA LYS A 71 12.26 -24.44 -2.61
C LYS A 71 13.28 -23.29 -2.56
N HIS A 72 12.81 -22.08 -2.29
CA HIS A 72 13.64 -20.92 -2.00
C HIS A 72 13.69 -20.71 -0.49
N ILE A 73 14.89 -20.74 0.07
CA ILE A 73 15.14 -20.49 1.49
C ILE A 73 15.68 -19.07 1.64
N VAL A 74 15.13 -18.34 2.61
CA VAL A 74 15.69 -17.07 3.08
C VAL A 74 16.22 -17.27 4.50
N GLU A 75 17.47 -16.90 4.74
CA GLU A 75 18.16 -17.02 6.01
C GLU A 75 18.60 -15.63 6.49
N PHE A 76 18.05 -15.14 7.60
CA PHE A 76 18.58 -13.95 8.28
C PHE A 76 19.62 -14.39 9.31
N SER A 77 20.85 -13.89 9.22
CA SER A 77 21.94 -14.27 10.11
C SER A 77 22.42 -13.11 10.98
N PHE A 78 22.58 -13.39 12.28
CA PHE A 78 22.99 -12.44 13.29
C PHE A 78 24.11 -13.01 14.18
N PRO A 79 25.16 -12.24 14.50
CA PRO A 79 26.15 -12.68 15.46
C PRO A 79 25.55 -12.82 16.87
N LEU A 80 25.84 -13.94 17.52
CA LEU A 80 25.31 -14.30 18.83
C LEU A 80 26.44 -14.62 19.81
N VAL A 81 26.46 -13.88 20.91
CA VAL A 81 27.32 -14.14 22.08
C VAL A 81 26.42 -14.16 23.31
N VAL A 82 26.48 -15.26 24.09
CA VAL A 82 25.69 -15.45 25.32
C VAL A 82 26.63 -15.92 26.42
N GLU A 83 26.73 -15.14 27.49
CA GLU A 83 27.58 -15.49 28.64
C GLU A 83 27.10 -16.79 29.31
N GLY A 84 28.00 -17.48 29.99
CA GLY A 84 27.63 -18.69 30.73
C GLY A 84 26.63 -18.39 31.84
N LYS A 85 25.63 -19.26 32.02
CA LYS A 85 24.54 -19.12 33.02
C LYS A 85 23.79 -17.80 32.91
N SER A 86 23.65 -17.28 31.69
CA SER A 86 22.95 -16.04 31.42
C SER A 86 21.81 -16.25 30.42
N VAL A 87 20.90 -15.30 30.40
CA VAL A 87 19.82 -15.21 29.42
C VAL A 87 20.08 -13.96 28.59
N LYS A 88 20.00 -14.11 27.27
CA LYS A 88 20.08 -13.00 26.33
C LYS A 88 18.76 -12.85 25.59
N GLU A 89 18.20 -11.66 25.66
CA GLU A 89 17.03 -11.26 24.87
C GLU A 89 17.50 -10.51 23.63
N ILE A 90 16.88 -10.82 22.50
CA ILE A 90 17.21 -10.29 21.19
C ILE A 90 15.91 -9.92 20.49
N GLU A 91 15.79 -8.65 20.14
CA GLU A 91 14.66 -8.14 19.38
C GLU A 91 15.06 -7.99 17.92
N LYS A 92 14.22 -8.52 17.03
CA LYS A 92 14.38 -8.42 15.58
C LYS A 92 13.03 -8.18 14.93
N SER A 93 13.01 -7.49 13.80
CA SER A 93 11.79 -7.29 13.03
C SER A 93 12.13 -7.37 11.54
N PHE A 94 11.23 -7.95 10.76
CA PHE A 94 11.28 -7.99 9.30
C PHE A 94 9.87 -8.11 8.75
N MET A 95 9.65 -7.70 7.51
CA MET A 95 8.38 -7.94 6.83
C MET A 95 8.21 -9.43 6.56
N LEU A 96 7.12 -10.03 7.05
CA LEU A 96 6.82 -11.44 6.83
C LEU A 96 6.42 -11.66 5.37
N PRO A 97 7.22 -12.38 4.55
CA PRO A 97 6.82 -12.68 3.19
C PRO A 97 5.60 -13.60 3.19
N THR A 98 4.71 -13.45 2.21
CA THR A 98 3.60 -14.39 2.07
C THR A 98 4.08 -15.77 1.63
N GLY A 99 3.28 -16.80 1.87
CA GLY A 99 3.67 -18.18 1.67
C GLY A 99 4.51 -18.74 2.82
N VAL A 100 4.86 -17.89 3.80
CA VAL A 100 5.64 -18.27 4.98
C VAL A 100 4.72 -18.40 6.18
N ASN A 101 4.34 -19.63 6.52
CA ASN A 101 3.50 -19.95 7.69
C ASN A 101 4.29 -20.55 8.86
N GLN A 102 5.62 -20.58 8.74
CA GLN A 102 6.50 -21.17 9.74
C GLN A 102 7.90 -20.56 9.70
N LEU A 103 8.53 -20.49 10.87
CA LEU A 103 9.90 -20.06 11.08
C LEU A 103 10.73 -21.23 11.60
N LEU A 104 12.00 -21.29 11.20
CA LEU A 104 12.99 -22.14 11.85
C LEU A 104 14.09 -21.25 12.43
N LEU A 105 14.18 -21.19 13.75
CA LEU A 105 15.30 -20.57 14.46
C LEU A 105 16.39 -21.61 14.63
N THR A 106 17.62 -21.25 14.29
CA THR A 106 18.79 -22.12 14.42
C THR A 106 19.93 -21.34 15.05
N VAL A 107 20.62 -21.94 16.02
CA VAL A 107 21.88 -21.42 16.56
C VAL A 107 23.02 -22.31 16.09
N GLU A 108 23.99 -21.69 15.42
CA GLU A 108 25.20 -22.36 14.93
C GLU A 108 26.43 -21.84 15.69
N ASN A 109 27.41 -22.71 15.93
CA ASN A 109 28.71 -22.30 16.46
C ASN A 109 29.60 -21.65 15.37
N LEU A 110 30.79 -21.18 15.74
CA LEU A 110 31.77 -20.58 14.80
C LEU A 110 32.23 -21.55 13.69
N SER A 111 32.06 -22.86 13.88
CA SER A 111 32.34 -23.90 12.87
C SER A 111 31.15 -24.18 11.95
N SER A 112 30.07 -23.37 12.03
CA SER A 112 28.80 -23.56 11.31
C SER A 112 28.08 -24.88 11.63
N GLU A 113 28.32 -25.44 12.81
CA GLU A 113 27.59 -26.61 13.31
C GLU A 113 26.37 -26.15 14.10
N GLN A 114 25.21 -26.72 13.78
CA GLN A 114 23.94 -26.44 14.45
C GLN A 114 23.94 -27.03 15.88
N ILE A 115 23.80 -26.15 16.88
CA ILE A 115 23.80 -26.49 18.31
C ILE A 115 22.40 -26.58 18.89
N ALA A 116 21.50 -25.69 18.46
CA ALA A 116 20.12 -25.64 18.89
C ALA A 116 19.23 -25.20 17.73
N TYR A 117 17.99 -25.66 17.71
CA TYR A 117 17.01 -25.20 16.73
C TYR A 117 15.61 -25.26 17.30
N ARG A 118 14.71 -24.49 16.70
CA ARG A 118 13.31 -24.45 17.07
C ARG A 118 12.46 -24.09 15.87
N ARG A 119 11.48 -24.94 15.57
CA ARG A 119 10.44 -24.67 14.59
C ARG A 119 9.26 -23.99 15.28
N VAL A 120 8.74 -22.94 14.66
CA VAL A 120 7.58 -22.20 15.14
C VAL A 120 6.58 -22.08 14.00
N GLY A 121 5.37 -22.61 14.18
CA GLY A 121 4.25 -22.33 13.30
C GLY A 121 3.73 -20.94 13.61
N LEU A 122 3.54 -20.12 12.57
CA LEU A 122 2.98 -18.78 12.71
C LEU A 122 1.46 -18.89 12.66
N ASP A 123 0.80 -18.21 13.60
CA ASP A 123 -0.63 -17.99 13.56
C ASP A 123 -0.93 -16.88 12.55
N ILE A 124 -1.03 -17.30 11.29
CA ILE A 124 -1.44 -16.48 10.16
C ILE A 124 -2.80 -16.99 9.74
N SER A 125 -3.73 -16.07 9.53
CA SER A 125 -4.98 -16.36 8.86
C SER A 125 -4.69 -17.00 7.50
N GLY A 126 -4.97 -18.29 7.34
CA GLY A 126 -4.65 -19.04 6.12
C GLY A 126 -5.43 -18.56 4.89
N SER A 127 -6.48 -19.29 4.50
CA SER A 127 -7.34 -18.95 3.37
C SER A 127 -8.37 -17.85 3.66
N ASP A 128 -8.61 -17.54 4.92
CA ASP A 128 -9.61 -16.57 5.34
C ASP A 128 -8.93 -15.20 5.49
N ALA A 129 -9.39 -14.20 4.73
CA ALA A 129 -8.91 -12.84 4.84
C ALA A 129 -9.29 -12.26 6.21
N GLU A 130 -8.30 -11.90 7.04
CA GLU A 130 -8.51 -11.31 8.37
C GLU A 130 -8.27 -9.80 8.43
N LEU A 131 -9.10 -9.12 9.22
CA LEU A 131 -8.98 -7.73 9.62
C LEU A 131 -8.59 -7.67 11.12
N LEU A 132 -7.36 -7.23 11.40
CA LEU A 132 -6.80 -7.13 12.74
C LEU A 132 -7.20 -5.79 13.37
N ILE A 133 -7.87 -5.85 14.52
CA ILE A 133 -8.36 -4.71 15.27
C ILE A 133 -7.58 -4.62 16.57
N GLY A 134 -6.83 -3.53 16.79
CA GLY A 134 -6.29 -3.19 18.09
C GLY A 134 -7.33 -2.45 18.93
N SER A 135 -7.56 -2.84 20.18
CA SER A 135 -8.45 -2.14 21.11
C SER A 135 -7.65 -1.61 22.30
N LEU A 136 -7.36 -0.31 22.33
CA LEU A 136 -6.69 0.36 23.44
C LEU A 136 -7.72 0.92 24.43
N SER A 137 -7.64 0.47 25.68
CA SER A 137 -8.46 0.99 26.78
C SER A 137 -7.72 0.94 28.11
N GLN A 138 -8.20 1.67 29.12
CA GLN A 138 -7.51 1.72 30.43
C GLN A 138 -7.40 0.35 31.10
N ASN A 139 -8.41 -0.51 30.94
CA ASN A 139 -8.46 -1.85 31.56
C ASN A 139 -8.14 -2.99 30.58
N GLY A 140 -7.89 -2.70 29.29
CA GLY A 140 -7.65 -3.71 28.27
C GLY A 140 -8.90 -4.54 27.94
N ASP A 141 -10.08 -3.90 27.97
CA ASP A 141 -11.36 -4.55 27.71
C ASP A 141 -11.40 -5.13 26.28
N THR A 142 -11.91 -6.36 26.17
CA THR A 142 -12.14 -7.04 24.89
C THR A 142 -13.56 -6.76 24.40
N ILE A 143 -13.71 -6.41 23.12
CA ILE A 143 -15.02 -6.19 22.51
C ILE A 143 -15.45 -7.49 21.82
N SER A 144 -16.24 -8.27 22.55
CA SER A 144 -16.61 -9.66 22.21
C SER A 144 -17.28 -9.77 20.84
N PHE A 145 -18.21 -8.89 20.52
CA PHE A 145 -18.98 -8.92 19.27
C PHE A 145 -18.14 -8.55 18.03
N LEU A 146 -17.00 -7.87 18.21
CA LEU A 146 -16.02 -7.62 17.14
C LEU A 146 -15.07 -8.81 16.94
N GLN A 147 -15.06 -9.80 17.84
CA GLN A 147 -14.21 -10.98 17.68
C GLN A 147 -14.87 -11.98 16.73
N ASN A 148 -14.18 -12.33 15.63
CA ASN A 148 -14.68 -13.25 14.59
C ASN A 148 -15.94 -12.75 13.85
N ALA A 149 -16.27 -11.45 13.92
CA ALA A 149 -17.36 -10.90 13.14
C ALA A 149 -17.04 -10.97 11.64
N ARG A 150 -18.05 -11.30 10.85
CA ARG A 150 -17.96 -11.39 9.39
C ARG A 150 -18.37 -10.05 8.79
N VAL A 151 -17.47 -9.45 8.02
CA VAL A 151 -17.70 -8.16 7.35
C VAL A 151 -17.49 -8.32 5.84
N ASN A 152 -18.00 -7.36 5.07
CA ASN A 152 -17.97 -7.37 3.61
C ASN A 152 -18.55 -8.68 3.01
N GLU A 153 -19.84 -8.95 3.27
CA GLU A 153 -20.52 -10.18 2.83
C GLU A 153 -19.85 -11.49 3.31
N GLY A 154 -19.06 -11.41 4.39
CA GLY A 154 -18.34 -12.52 4.98
C GLY A 154 -17.02 -12.86 4.29
N LEU A 155 -16.55 -12.02 3.36
CA LEU A 155 -15.22 -12.13 2.76
C LEU A 155 -14.11 -11.78 3.75
N LEU A 156 -14.40 -11.00 4.79
CA LEU A 156 -13.46 -10.63 5.83
C LEU A 156 -13.93 -11.11 7.19
N LYS A 157 -12.98 -11.58 8.00
CA LYS A 157 -13.20 -11.95 9.39
C LYS A 157 -12.37 -11.06 10.31
N THR A 158 -13.00 -10.54 11.35
CA THR A 158 -12.33 -9.65 12.31
C THR A 158 -11.64 -10.43 13.43
N ARG A 159 -10.53 -9.90 13.93
CA ARG A 159 -9.80 -10.42 15.10
C ARG A 159 -9.35 -9.25 15.97
N VAL A 160 -9.74 -9.28 17.24
CA VAL A 160 -9.47 -8.20 18.19
C VAL A 160 -8.26 -8.54 19.04
N ILE A 161 -7.37 -7.57 19.21
CA ILE A 161 -6.19 -7.63 20.08
C ILE A 161 -6.32 -6.48 21.08
N SER A 162 -6.52 -6.80 22.36
CA SER A 162 -6.70 -5.79 23.40
C SER A 162 -5.38 -5.30 23.99
N PHE A 163 -5.30 -4.00 24.23
CA PHE A 163 -4.15 -3.30 24.80
C PHE A 163 -4.54 -2.48 26.02
N THR A 164 -3.61 -2.41 26.95
CA THR A 164 -3.52 -1.36 27.99
C THR A 164 -2.39 -0.41 27.61
N GLY A 165 -2.23 0.70 28.34
CA GLY A 165 -1.10 1.62 28.12
C GLY A 165 0.26 0.93 28.17
N ASP A 166 0.43 -0.08 29.06
CA ASP A 166 1.69 -0.81 29.23
C ASP A 166 1.98 -1.82 28.11
N SER A 167 0.92 -2.40 27.50
CA SER A 167 1.06 -3.40 26.44
C SER A 167 0.94 -2.83 25.03
N PHE A 168 0.65 -1.53 24.91
CA PHE A 168 0.56 -0.84 23.63
C PHE A 168 1.91 -0.84 22.90
N PRO A 169 1.95 -1.07 21.58
CA PRO A 169 3.20 -1.10 20.83
C PRO A 169 4.02 0.19 20.99
N LYS A 170 5.34 0.06 21.12
CA LYS A 170 6.28 1.19 21.26
C LYS A 170 6.86 1.63 19.93
N GLU A 171 7.08 0.68 19.04
CA GLU A 171 7.60 0.93 17.70
C GLU A 171 6.45 1.19 16.73
N GLU A 172 6.59 2.25 15.93
CA GLU A 172 5.61 2.66 14.91
C GLU A 172 5.30 1.51 13.93
N THR A 173 6.32 0.73 13.56
CA THR A 173 6.20 -0.38 12.60
C THR A 173 5.29 -1.51 13.07
N ASP A 174 5.12 -1.66 14.37
CA ASP A 174 4.28 -2.71 14.95
C ASP A 174 2.80 -2.34 14.85
N LEU A 175 2.48 -1.03 14.90
CA LEU A 175 1.11 -0.54 14.67
C LEU A 175 0.63 -0.86 13.25
N TYR A 176 1.53 -0.90 12.27
CA TYR A 176 1.21 -1.26 10.88
C TYR A 176 0.73 -2.71 10.69
N LEU A 177 0.83 -3.55 11.72
CA LEU A 177 0.19 -4.87 11.72
C LEU A 177 -1.34 -4.75 11.77
N LEU A 178 -1.87 -3.71 12.42
CA LEU A 178 -3.30 -3.50 12.67
C LEU A 178 -3.96 -2.81 11.47
N ASP A 179 -5.14 -3.29 11.07
CA ASP A 179 -5.95 -2.64 10.03
C ASP A 179 -6.87 -1.56 10.60
N LEU A 180 -7.23 -1.70 11.89
CA LEU A 180 -7.98 -0.72 12.67
C LEU A 180 -7.38 -0.62 14.08
N LEU A 181 -7.19 0.59 14.58
CA LEU A 181 -6.91 0.87 15.98
C LEU A 181 -8.09 1.61 16.60
N LEU A 182 -8.74 0.97 17.55
CA LEU A 182 -9.85 1.49 18.32
C LEU A 182 -9.31 2.01 19.67
N ILE A 183 -9.58 3.27 19.97
CA ILE A 183 -9.24 3.90 21.25
C ILE A 183 -10.54 4.21 21.99
N ARG A 184 -10.65 3.71 23.23
CA ARG A 184 -11.83 3.89 24.07
C ARG A 184 -11.42 4.11 25.52
N ASP A 185 -12.00 5.13 26.15
CA ASP A 185 -11.86 5.40 27.59
C ASP A 185 -10.39 5.31 28.05
N PHE A 186 -9.52 6.01 27.31
CA PHE A 186 -8.09 6.00 27.53
C PHE A 186 -7.52 7.39 27.27
N ASP A 187 -6.84 7.93 28.28
CA ASP A 187 -6.12 9.19 28.15
C ASP A 187 -4.77 8.96 27.45
N LEU A 188 -4.64 9.51 26.23
CA LEU A 188 -3.43 9.42 25.41
C LEU A 188 -2.19 10.07 26.05
N PHE A 189 -2.36 10.96 27.02
CA PHE A 189 -1.24 11.51 27.79
C PHE A 189 -0.52 10.44 28.64
N ASN A 190 -1.14 9.29 28.89
CA ASN A 190 -0.51 8.16 29.56
C ASN A 190 0.49 7.40 28.67
N LEU A 191 0.43 7.55 27.34
CA LEU A 191 1.45 7.02 26.44
C LEU A 191 2.71 7.90 26.49
N ASP A 192 3.83 7.39 26.00
CA ASP A 192 4.97 8.27 25.76
C ASP A 192 4.74 9.15 24.51
N LYS A 193 5.61 10.14 24.32
CA LYS A 193 5.49 11.07 23.18
C LYS A 193 5.65 10.34 21.84
N GLN A 194 6.56 9.37 21.75
CA GLN A 194 6.83 8.64 20.52
C GLN A 194 5.61 7.82 20.09
N GLN A 195 4.95 7.14 21.03
CA GLN A 195 3.72 6.38 20.80
C GLN A 195 2.57 7.28 20.34
N ARG A 196 2.40 8.45 20.96
CA ARG A 196 1.39 9.43 20.51
C ARG A 196 1.66 9.93 19.11
N ASP A 197 2.90 10.35 18.82
CA ASP A 197 3.31 10.85 17.50
C ASP A 197 3.11 9.74 16.43
N SER A 198 3.34 8.47 16.81
CA SER A 198 3.15 7.30 15.94
C SER A 198 1.69 7.06 15.54
N LEU A 199 0.69 7.49 16.32
CA LEU A 199 -0.73 7.33 15.96
C LEU A 199 -1.10 8.13 14.71
N LYS A 200 -0.57 9.35 14.60
CA LYS A 200 -0.81 10.21 13.44
C LYS A 200 -0.19 9.60 12.18
N HIS A 201 1.07 9.16 12.29
CA HIS A 201 1.76 8.47 11.21
C HIS A 201 1.07 7.15 10.84
N TYR A 202 0.54 6.41 11.81
CA TYR A 202 -0.26 5.20 11.56
C TYR A 202 -1.42 5.47 10.61
N VAL A 203 -2.17 6.55 10.83
CA VAL A 203 -3.28 6.95 9.95
C VAL A 203 -2.75 7.43 8.60
N GLU A 204 -1.73 8.29 8.58
CA GLU A 204 -1.16 8.81 7.33
C GLU A 204 -0.68 7.69 6.37
N HIS A 205 -0.20 6.57 6.92
CA HIS A 205 0.26 5.38 6.16
C HIS A 205 -0.85 4.37 5.81
N GLY A 206 -2.11 4.70 6.05
CA GLY A 206 -3.25 3.89 5.60
C GLY A 206 -4.04 3.18 6.69
N GLY A 207 -3.60 3.28 7.95
CA GLY A 207 -4.32 2.77 9.11
C GLY A 207 -5.66 3.48 9.33
N VAL A 208 -6.55 2.83 10.07
CA VAL A 208 -7.82 3.43 10.51
C VAL A 208 -7.77 3.63 12.01
N LEU A 209 -7.84 4.87 12.46
CA LEU A 209 -7.92 5.22 13.88
C LEU A 209 -9.36 5.57 14.23
N LEU A 210 -10.00 4.73 15.06
CA LEU A 210 -11.36 4.92 15.51
C LEU A 210 -11.36 5.34 16.99
N PHE A 211 -11.89 6.52 17.29
CA PHE A 211 -12.19 6.93 18.65
C PHE A 211 -13.63 6.55 19.00
N SER A 212 -13.81 5.72 20.02
CA SER A 212 -15.11 5.38 20.58
C SER A 212 -15.30 6.16 21.88
N LEU A 213 -16.13 7.20 21.84
CA LEU A 213 -16.18 8.20 22.89
C LEU A 213 -17.27 7.92 23.94
N SER A 214 -16.99 8.29 25.19
CA SER A 214 -17.94 8.25 26.31
C SER A 214 -18.03 9.63 26.98
N GLU A 215 -18.53 9.73 28.22
CA GLU A 215 -18.53 10.98 29.00
C GLU A 215 -17.16 11.67 29.08
N ASN A 216 -16.07 10.88 29.05
CA ASN A 216 -14.69 11.36 29.06
C ASN A 216 -14.15 11.63 27.63
N GLY A 217 -15.03 11.86 26.65
CA GLY A 217 -14.69 11.91 25.24
C GLY A 217 -13.55 12.87 24.90
N MET A 218 -13.48 14.04 25.53
CA MET A 218 -12.39 15.02 25.32
C MET A 218 -11.04 14.58 25.89
N GLN A 219 -11.00 13.70 26.89
CA GLN A 219 -9.74 13.13 27.38
C GLN A 219 -9.25 12.01 26.45
N THR A 220 -10.20 11.29 25.84
CA THR A 220 -9.88 10.22 24.88
C THR A 220 -9.46 10.79 23.53
N LEU A 221 -10.13 11.84 23.05
CA LEU A 221 -9.81 12.59 21.84
C LEU A 221 -8.84 13.73 22.19
N SER A 222 -7.53 13.44 22.18
CA SER A 222 -6.49 14.41 22.53
C SER A 222 -6.54 15.70 21.70
N GLU A 223 -5.86 16.76 22.17
CA GLU A 223 -5.82 18.07 21.49
C GLU A 223 -5.48 17.96 20.00
N ASP A 224 -4.52 17.09 19.66
CA ASP A 224 -4.06 16.84 18.29
C ASP A 224 -5.19 16.42 17.35
N PHE A 225 -6.14 15.60 17.82
CA PHE A 225 -7.28 15.11 17.04
C PHE A 225 -8.55 15.94 17.23
N SER A 226 -8.73 16.57 18.40
CA SER A 226 -9.89 17.44 18.67
C SER A 226 -9.94 18.68 17.77
N SER A 227 -8.79 19.12 17.23
CA SER A 227 -8.71 20.26 16.30
C SER A 227 -9.49 20.06 14.98
N TYR A 228 -9.73 18.79 14.61
CA TYR A 228 -10.52 18.40 13.45
C TYR A 228 -12.02 18.48 13.71
N LEU A 229 -12.47 18.56 14.97
CA LEU A 229 -13.89 18.76 15.27
C LEU A 229 -14.36 20.11 14.73
N GLU A 230 -15.51 20.08 14.08
CA GLU A 230 -16.21 21.28 13.63
C GLU A 230 -17.04 21.86 14.78
N THR A 231 -17.75 20.99 15.50
CA THR A 231 -18.62 21.34 16.63
C THR A 231 -18.13 20.69 17.93
N PRO A 232 -18.38 21.33 19.09
CA PRO A 232 -18.03 20.74 20.38
C PRO A 232 -18.90 19.51 20.69
N LEU A 233 -18.33 18.53 21.39
CA LEU A 233 -19.04 17.33 21.83
C LEU A 233 -20.10 17.66 22.89
N ASP A 234 -21.31 17.12 22.73
CA ASP A 234 -22.46 17.28 23.61
C ASP A 234 -23.03 15.90 24.00
N PHE A 235 -22.46 15.31 25.05
CA PHE A 235 -22.88 14.01 25.56
C PHE A 235 -24.17 14.11 26.38
N GLN A 236 -25.21 13.42 25.92
CA GLN A 236 -26.50 13.32 26.58
C GLN A 236 -27.04 11.89 26.46
N GLU A 237 -27.90 11.48 27.39
CA GLU A 237 -28.62 10.20 27.26
C GLU A 237 -29.57 10.31 26.06
N ARG A 238 -29.32 9.51 25.03
CA ARG A 238 -30.12 9.49 23.80
C ARG A 238 -30.48 8.06 23.43
N THR A 239 -31.63 7.89 22.79
CA THR A 239 -32.01 6.61 22.20
C THR A 239 -31.55 6.59 20.75
N LEU A 240 -30.64 5.69 20.42
CA LEU A 240 -30.11 5.52 19.07
C LEU A 240 -30.85 4.40 18.36
N PHE A 241 -31.47 4.75 17.25
CA PHE A 241 -32.04 3.83 16.27
C PHE A 241 -30.97 3.48 15.24
N LEU A 242 -30.41 2.27 15.34
CA LEU A 242 -29.26 1.79 14.55
C LEU A 242 -29.67 0.86 13.39
N ALA A 243 -30.96 0.51 13.29
CA ALA A 243 -31.50 -0.34 12.23
C ALA A 243 -31.76 0.45 10.93
N LYS A 244 -31.90 -0.25 9.79
CA LYS A 244 -32.30 0.39 8.52
C LYS A 244 -33.76 0.84 8.59
N GLU A 245 -34.04 2.07 8.15
CA GLU A 245 -35.39 2.69 7.96
C GLU A 245 -36.40 1.84 7.11
N ASN A 246 -36.02 0.66 6.59
CA ASN A 246 -36.84 -0.13 5.65
C ASN A 246 -37.37 -1.47 6.20
N GLU A 247 -37.15 -1.81 7.47
CA GLU A 247 -37.76 -2.99 8.09
C GLU A 247 -38.90 -2.55 9.00
N GLY A 248 -40.14 -2.66 8.51
CA GLY A 248 -41.37 -2.16 9.16
C GLY A 248 -41.79 -2.88 10.45
N GLY A 249 -40.85 -3.12 11.37
CA GLY A 249 -41.09 -3.46 12.77
C GLY A 249 -40.98 -2.23 13.67
N GLU A 250 -41.42 -2.34 14.93
CA GLU A 250 -41.11 -1.33 15.96
C GLU A 250 -39.58 -1.28 16.13
N GLU A 251 -38.96 -0.14 15.81
CA GLU A 251 -37.51 0.05 15.99
C GLU A 251 -37.19 0.07 17.50
N GLU A 252 -36.63 -1.03 18.03
CA GLU A 252 -36.03 -1.01 19.37
C GLU A 252 -34.71 -0.23 19.30
N GLY A 253 -34.75 1.03 19.75
CA GLY A 253 -33.56 1.85 19.91
C GLY A 253 -32.82 1.51 21.21
N GLU A 254 -31.50 1.71 21.20
CA GLU A 254 -30.66 1.53 22.39
C GLU A 254 -30.47 2.88 23.08
N SER A 255 -30.74 2.95 24.39
CA SER A 255 -30.49 4.17 25.18
C SER A 255 -29.07 4.15 25.75
N LEU A 256 -28.27 5.14 25.36
CA LEU A 256 -26.93 5.34 25.89
C LEU A 256 -26.51 6.82 25.84
N LEU A 257 -25.47 7.14 26.60
CA LEU A 257 -24.82 8.43 26.54
C LEU A 257 -24.10 8.60 25.18
N ALA A 258 -24.56 9.57 24.38
CA ALA A 258 -24.06 9.81 23.04
C ALA A 258 -23.93 11.32 22.75
N SER A 259 -23.10 11.68 21.76
CA SER A 259 -22.89 13.01 21.19
C SER A 259 -22.99 12.92 19.67
N PRO A 260 -23.62 13.86 18.94
CA PRO A 260 -23.39 13.94 17.51
C PRO A 260 -21.93 14.34 17.29
N VAL A 261 -21.36 13.98 16.14
CA VAL A 261 -19.96 14.24 15.83
C VAL A 261 -19.83 14.71 14.40
N TYR A 262 -19.09 15.81 14.22
CA TYR A 262 -18.79 16.40 12.92
C TYR A 262 -17.30 16.78 12.88
N LEU A 263 -16.58 16.22 11.90
CA LEU A 263 -15.20 16.55 11.60
C LEU A 263 -15.18 17.47 10.38
N LYS A 264 -14.33 18.49 10.38
CA LYS A 264 -14.17 19.43 9.25
C LYS A 264 -13.77 18.67 7.99
N GLY A 265 -14.64 18.66 6.98
CA GLY A 265 -14.43 17.90 5.73
C GLY A 265 -14.47 16.38 5.91
N GLY A 266 -15.07 15.90 7.00
CA GLY A 266 -15.36 14.49 7.23
C GLY A 266 -16.59 14.02 6.45
N ARG A 267 -16.82 12.71 6.47
CA ARG A 267 -18.08 12.09 6.05
C ARG A 267 -18.80 11.52 7.26
N GLU A 268 -20.10 11.66 7.26
CA GLU A 268 -20.98 11.31 8.36
C GLU A 268 -21.54 9.91 8.17
N GLY A 269 -21.85 9.25 9.27
CA GLY A 269 -22.47 7.95 9.33
C GLY A 269 -23.19 7.73 10.67
N ALA A 270 -23.68 6.51 10.88
CA ALA A 270 -24.43 6.11 12.05
C ALA A 270 -25.54 7.11 12.40
N PHE A 271 -26.32 7.51 11.39
CA PHE A 271 -27.37 8.51 11.55
C PHE A 271 -28.49 7.99 12.45
N SER A 272 -28.95 8.85 13.36
CA SER A 272 -30.14 8.59 14.15
C SER A 272 -30.91 9.88 14.39
N GLU A 273 -32.21 9.87 14.08
CA GLU A 273 -33.07 11.07 14.13
C GLU A 273 -32.49 12.29 13.39
N GLY A 274 -31.84 12.07 12.23
CA GLY A 274 -31.23 13.13 11.41
C GLY A 274 -29.96 13.74 12.00
N LYS A 275 -29.32 13.09 12.98
CA LYS A 275 -28.02 13.49 13.53
C LYS A 275 -26.98 12.41 13.27
N ALA A 276 -25.77 12.83 12.88
CA ALA A 276 -24.65 11.93 12.68
C ALA A 276 -23.94 11.60 14.00
N TYR A 277 -23.74 10.32 14.28
CA TYR A 277 -22.99 9.85 15.45
C TYR A 277 -21.64 9.23 15.10
N LEU A 278 -21.36 9.06 13.81
CA LEU A 278 -20.03 8.73 13.30
C LEU A 278 -19.62 9.84 12.34
N SER A 279 -18.38 10.33 12.47
CA SER A 279 -17.74 11.14 11.45
C SER A 279 -16.37 10.57 11.11
N VAL A 280 -16.06 10.51 9.82
CA VAL A 280 -14.84 9.89 9.29
C VAL A 280 -14.12 10.89 8.39
N TYR A 281 -12.94 11.29 8.81
CA TYR A 281 -12.08 12.21 8.09
C TYR A 281 -10.96 11.45 7.36
N PRO A 282 -10.83 11.58 6.04
CA PRO A 282 -9.70 11.02 5.30
C PRO A 282 -8.41 11.78 5.63
N MET A 283 -7.40 11.05 6.14
CA MET A 283 -6.14 11.64 6.60
C MET A 283 -4.96 10.88 6.00
N GLY A 284 -4.20 11.55 5.12
CA GLY A 284 -3.14 10.91 4.33
C GLY A 284 -3.72 9.78 3.48
N ASN A 285 -3.23 8.55 3.68
CA ASN A 285 -3.79 7.36 3.05
C ASN A 285 -4.78 6.60 3.95
N GLY A 286 -5.02 7.03 5.19
CA GLY A 286 -5.87 6.33 6.15
C GLY A 286 -7.13 7.11 6.50
N LEU A 287 -7.75 6.72 7.62
CA LEU A 287 -9.01 7.28 8.09
C LEU A 287 -8.93 7.58 9.58
N LEU A 288 -9.30 8.81 9.95
CA LEU A 288 -9.63 9.17 11.32
C LEU A 288 -11.15 9.07 11.47
N ALA A 289 -11.64 8.16 12.29
CA ALA A 289 -13.06 7.99 12.59
C ALA A 289 -13.33 8.34 14.05
N VAL A 290 -14.43 9.05 14.30
CA VAL A 290 -14.87 9.41 15.65
C VAL A 290 -16.32 9.00 15.81
N LEU A 291 -16.56 8.09 16.74
CA LEU A 291 -17.87 7.60 17.14
C LEU A 291 -18.28 8.31 18.43
N GLY A 292 -19.38 9.04 18.36
CA GLY A 292 -19.90 9.85 19.46
C GLY A 292 -20.57 9.05 20.58
N TYR A 293 -20.32 7.75 20.66
CA TYR A 293 -20.82 6.90 21.72
C TYR A 293 -19.87 5.72 21.96
N ASP A 294 -20.00 5.08 23.12
CA ASP A 294 -19.15 3.95 23.47
C ASP A 294 -19.67 2.67 22.80
N VAL A 295 -18.91 2.18 21.81
CA VAL A 295 -19.24 0.99 21.03
C VAL A 295 -19.40 -0.27 21.91
N LEU A 296 -18.75 -0.33 23.08
CA LEU A 296 -18.87 -1.47 24.00
C LEU A 296 -20.29 -1.52 24.63
N LYS A 297 -20.98 -0.39 24.75
CA LYS A 297 -22.36 -0.34 25.28
C LYS A 297 -23.37 -1.00 24.35
N LEU A 298 -23.02 -1.21 23.08
CA LEU A 298 -23.87 -1.88 22.09
C LEU A 298 -23.66 -3.39 22.02
N GLU A 299 -22.99 -4.02 23.00
CA GLU A 299 -22.73 -5.47 23.00
C GLU A 299 -24.03 -6.28 22.85
N ARG A 300 -25.11 -5.88 23.53
CA ARG A 300 -26.42 -6.55 23.41
C ARG A 300 -26.97 -6.43 21.98
N TYR A 301 -27.10 -5.20 21.48
CA TYR A 301 -27.60 -4.92 20.14
C TYR A 301 -26.79 -5.64 19.05
N ALA A 302 -25.46 -5.55 19.10
CA ALA A 302 -24.56 -6.17 18.14
C ALA A 302 -24.60 -7.72 18.18
N THR A 303 -25.03 -8.30 19.29
CA THR A 303 -25.24 -9.75 19.41
C THR A 303 -26.60 -10.17 18.83
N GLU A 304 -27.61 -9.30 18.90
CA GLU A 304 -28.95 -9.52 18.35
C GLU A 304 -29.00 -9.26 16.83
N ASP A 305 -28.36 -8.20 16.34
CA ASP A 305 -28.17 -7.89 14.91
C ASP A 305 -26.75 -8.25 14.46
N SER A 306 -26.61 -9.41 13.83
CA SER A 306 -25.32 -9.88 13.31
C SER A 306 -24.74 -9.00 12.20
N ASP A 307 -25.54 -8.15 11.56
CA ASP A 307 -25.11 -7.29 10.46
C ASP A 307 -24.59 -5.93 10.96
N TYR A 308 -24.82 -5.57 12.23
CA TYR A 308 -24.39 -4.28 12.79
C TYR A 308 -22.90 -4.00 12.56
N VAL A 309 -22.03 -4.97 12.85
CA VAL A 309 -20.58 -4.82 12.65
C VAL A 309 -20.25 -4.59 11.18
N GLY A 310 -20.91 -5.31 10.27
CA GLY A 310 -20.76 -5.12 8.83
C GLY A 310 -21.17 -3.72 8.38
N LYS A 311 -22.30 -3.21 8.89
CA LYS A 311 -22.82 -1.85 8.60
C LYS A 311 -21.86 -0.79 9.13
N LEU A 312 -21.44 -0.87 10.39
CA LEU A 312 -20.49 0.07 10.99
C LEU A 312 -19.17 0.11 10.21
N PHE A 313 -18.63 -1.06 9.84
CA PHE A 313 -17.39 -1.13 9.07
C PHE A 313 -17.57 -0.62 7.65
N LEU A 314 -18.74 -0.81 7.03
CA LEU A 314 -19.05 -0.23 5.73
C LEU A 314 -19.09 1.29 5.81
N GLU A 315 -19.71 1.86 6.85
CA GLU A 315 -19.72 3.31 7.07
C GLU A 315 -18.33 3.88 7.38
N ILE A 316 -17.48 3.13 8.10
CA ILE A 316 -16.10 3.56 8.40
C ILE A 316 -15.20 3.45 7.16
N TYR A 317 -15.13 2.30 6.53
CA TYR A 317 -14.16 2.03 5.47
C TYR A 317 -14.65 2.48 4.08
N GLY A 318 -15.96 2.43 3.83
CA GLY A 318 -16.53 2.43 2.49
C GLY A 318 -16.39 1.07 1.80
N GLN A 319 -17.25 0.81 0.81
CA GLN A 319 -17.33 -0.47 0.12
C GLN A 319 -16.04 -0.77 -0.65
N ASN A 320 -15.49 0.23 -1.33
CA ASN A 320 -14.29 0.04 -2.16
C ASN A 320 -13.06 -0.34 -1.32
N ARG A 321 -12.89 0.31 -0.16
CA ARG A 321 -11.77 0.01 0.74
C ARG A 321 -11.96 -1.36 1.39
N LEU A 322 -13.18 -1.73 1.79
CA LEU A 322 -13.46 -3.08 2.28
C LEU A 322 -13.15 -4.15 1.22
N ASN A 323 -13.56 -3.96 -0.03
CA ASN A 323 -13.25 -4.88 -1.13
C ASN A 323 -11.74 -5.00 -1.35
N THR A 324 -11.03 -3.87 -1.34
CA THR A 324 -9.56 -3.85 -1.45
C THR A 324 -8.91 -4.57 -0.27
N LEU A 325 -9.41 -4.39 0.96
CA LEU A 325 -8.94 -5.12 2.13
C LEU A 325 -9.20 -6.62 2.01
N SER A 326 -10.36 -7.04 1.50
CA SER A 326 -10.66 -8.45 1.24
C SER A 326 -9.67 -9.07 0.25
N ILE A 327 -9.47 -8.44 -0.91
CA ILE A 327 -8.55 -8.91 -1.96
C ILE A 327 -7.12 -8.91 -1.45
N SER A 328 -6.71 -7.85 -0.75
CA SER A 328 -5.34 -7.73 -0.26
C SER A 328 -5.04 -8.72 0.88
N ALA A 329 -5.98 -8.94 1.80
CA ALA A 329 -5.82 -9.93 2.85
C ALA A 329 -5.79 -11.37 2.31
N SER A 330 -6.34 -11.64 1.13
CA SER A 330 -6.25 -12.95 0.46
C SER A 330 -5.08 -13.09 -0.54
N GLU A 331 -4.67 -12.01 -1.23
CA GLU A 331 -3.82 -12.10 -2.45
C GLU A 331 -2.69 -11.06 -2.56
N ARG A 332 -2.51 -10.13 -1.60
CA ARG A 332 -1.66 -8.91 -1.79
C ARG A 332 -0.25 -9.17 -2.31
N SER A 333 0.39 -10.25 -1.89
CA SER A 333 1.79 -10.52 -2.22
C SER A 333 2.03 -11.21 -3.56
N LEU A 334 1.12 -12.08 -4.00
CA LEU A 334 1.18 -12.65 -5.34
C LEU A 334 1.09 -11.51 -6.34
N LYS A 335 0.13 -10.60 -6.15
CA LYS A 335 0.00 -9.39 -6.94
C LYS A 335 1.28 -8.55 -6.90
N GLN A 336 1.80 -8.22 -5.71
CA GLN A 336 3.03 -7.43 -5.57
C GLN A 336 4.24 -8.07 -6.26
N TYR A 337 4.42 -9.40 -6.17
CA TYR A 337 5.49 -10.13 -6.84
C TYR A 337 5.37 -10.03 -8.37
N TRP A 338 4.17 -10.28 -8.91
CA TRP A 338 3.93 -10.24 -10.36
C TRP A 338 4.03 -8.82 -10.92
N ASP A 339 3.51 -7.82 -10.20
CA ASP A 339 3.61 -6.41 -10.57
C ASP A 339 5.10 -6.00 -10.61
N LEU A 340 5.89 -6.34 -9.59
CA LEU A 340 7.34 -6.09 -9.59
C LEU A 340 8.07 -6.87 -10.69
N GLU A 341 7.67 -8.10 -10.99
CA GLU A 341 8.24 -8.87 -12.09
C GLU A 341 8.00 -8.20 -13.45
N GLU A 342 6.78 -7.74 -13.71
CA GLU A 342 6.44 -6.98 -14.91
C GLU A 342 7.31 -5.70 -15.00
N LEU A 343 7.42 -4.96 -13.90
CA LEU A 343 8.17 -3.70 -13.84
C LEU A 343 9.68 -3.88 -14.06
N MET A 344 10.28 -4.84 -13.36
CA MET A 344 11.74 -5.02 -13.28
C MET A 344 12.32 -5.81 -14.45
N ASN A 345 11.48 -6.52 -15.20
CA ASN A 345 11.87 -7.11 -16.48
C ASN A 345 11.92 -6.04 -17.60
N LEU A 346 11.23 -4.91 -17.41
CA LEU A 346 11.19 -3.81 -18.37
C LEU A 346 12.28 -2.76 -18.13
N SER A 347 12.91 -2.66 -16.96
CA SER A 347 13.99 -1.69 -16.66
C SER A 347 15.33 -1.97 -17.36
N ASP A 348 15.58 -3.18 -17.86
CA ASP A 348 16.90 -3.63 -18.36
C ASP A 348 17.26 -3.14 -19.79
N LEU A 349 16.52 -2.19 -20.37
CA LEU A 349 16.57 -1.96 -21.83
C LEU A 349 17.80 -1.20 -22.34
N SER A 350 18.60 -0.58 -21.47
CA SER A 350 19.76 0.21 -21.90
C SER A 350 20.79 -0.62 -22.69
N LYS A 351 20.79 -1.94 -22.51
CA LYS A 351 21.68 -2.90 -23.18
C LYS A 351 20.98 -3.83 -24.16
N LEU A 352 19.74 -3.56 -24.56
CA LEU A 352 19.10 -4.40 -25.58
C LEU A 352 19.83 -4.30 -26.92
N PRO A 353 20.12 -5.44 -27.58
CA PRO A 353 20.62 -5.42 -28.94
C PRO A 353 19.57 -4.82 -29.86
N SER A 354 19.96 -3.82 -30.65
CA SER A 354 19.07 -3.16 -31.61
C SER A 354 18.65 -4.13 -32.71
N ILE A 355 17.45 -4.70 -32.59
CA ILE A 355 16.89 -5.70 -33.52
C ILE A 355 16.98 -5.24 -34.99
N PRO A 356 16.62 -3.99 -35.35
CA PRO A 356 16.71 -3.53 -36.73
C PRO A 356 18.14 -3.56 -37.30
N LEU A 357 19.13 -3.17 -36.49
CA LEU A 357 20.54 -3.20 -36.88
C LEU A 357 21.02 -4.62 -37.14
N TYR A 358 20.72 -5.57 -36.24
CA TYR A 358 21.08 -6.98 -36.43
C TYR A 358 20.37 -7.59 -37.64
N PHE A 359 19.11 -7.21 -37.88
CA PHE A 359 18.37 -7.62 -39.07
C PHE A 359 18.99 -7.08 -40.36
N CYS A 360 19.33 -5.79 -40.42
CA CYS A 360 20.01 -5.18 -41.57
C CYS A 360 21.37 -5.84 -41.83
N ILE A 361 22.14 -6.11 -40.78
CA ILE A 361 23.42 -6.81 -40.84
C ILE A 361 23.25 -8.23 -41.41
N LEU A 362 22.24 -8.98 -40.95
CA LEU A 362 21.94 -10.32 -41.46
C LEU A 362 21.49 -10.29 -42.93
N LEU A 363 20.63 -9.35 -43.30
CA LEU A 363 20.16 -9.17 -44.68
C LEU A 363 21.34 -8.86 -45.61
N LEU A 364 22.22 -7.94 -45.21
CA LEU A 364 23.42 -7.58 -45.96
C LEU A 364 24.34 -8.80 -46.11
N TYR A 365 24.54 -9.57 -45.04
CA TYR A 365 25.33 -10.81 -45.09
C TYR A 365 24.77 -11.82 -46.09
N LEU A 366 23.44 -12.04 -46.12
CA LEU A 366 22.82 -12.96 -47.09
C LEU A 366 22.99 -12.50 -48.54
N ILE A 367 22.88 -11.19 -48.80
CA ILE A 367 23.13 -10.61 -50.12
C ILE A 367 24.60 -10.78 -50.52
N VAL A 368 25.52 -10.53 -49.60
CA VAL A 368 26.96 -10.67 -49.83
C VAL A 368 27.33 -12.12 -50.11
N VAL A 369 26.90 -13.08 -49.27
CA VAL A 369 27.28 -14.50 -49.39
C VAL A 369 26.58 -15.20 -50.55
N GLY A 370 25.32 -14.83 -50.83
CA GLY A 370 24.53 -15.42 -51.92
C GLY A 370 24.85 -14.78 -53.28
N PRO A 371 24.01 -13.87 -53.77
CA PRO A 371 24.17 -13.29 -55.10
C PRO A 371 25.48 -12.52 -55.26
N GLY A 372 25.89 -11.73 -54.26
CA GLY A 372 27.09 -10.89 -54.33
C GLY A 372 28.36 -11.71 -54.63
N LEU A 373 28.65 -12.70 -53.79
CA LEU A 373 29.83 -13.55 -53.93
C LEU A 373 29.75 -14.41 -55.21
N TYR A 374 28.57 -14.93 -55.54
CA TYR A 374 28.38 -15.77 -56.71
C TYR A 374 28.66 -14.99 -58.00
N PHE A 375 28.04 -13.82 -58.18
CA PHE A 375 28.24 -12.99 -59.38
C PHE A 375 29.67 -12.45 -59.46
N PHE A 376 30.26 -12.04 -58.32
CA PHE A 376 31.65 -11.57 -58.26
C PHE A 376 32.63 -12.65 -58.70
N LEU A 377 32.57 -13.85 -58.11
CA LEU A 377 33.49 -14.95 -58.46
C LEU A 377 33.20 -15.56 -59.83
N ARG A 378 31.95 -15.51 -60.30
CA ARG A 378 31.58 -15.87 -61.69
C ARG A 378 32.22 -14.90 -62.69
N SER A 379 32.24 -13.59 -62.42
CA SER A 379 32.87 -12.60 -63.30
C SER A 379 34.38 -12.81 -63.47
N GLN A 380 35.03 -13.37 -62.44
CA GLN A 380 36.47 -13.68 -62.44
C GLN A 380 36.79 -15.13 -62.83
N ASN A 381 35.80 -15.93 -63.26
CA ASN A 381 35.94 -17.36 -63.58
C ASN A 381 36.55 -18.23 -62.46
N SER A 382 36.45 -17.80 -61.18
CA SER A 382 37.09 -18.45 -60.03
C SER A 382 36.10 -19.19 -59.11
N LEU A 383 35.07 -19.80 -59.71
CA LEU A 383 33.98 -20.48 -58.99
C LEU A 383 34.46 -21.63 -58.07
N ARG A 384 35.66 -22.17 -58.29
CA ARG A 384 36.26 -23.19 -57.40
C ARG A 384 36.52 -22.66 -55.98
N VAL A 385 36.74 -21.36 -55.83
CA VAL A 385 37.02 -20.70 -54.54
C VAL A 385 35.74 -20.23 -53.83
N TYR A 386 34.57 -20.43 -54.43
CA TYR A 386 33.28 -20.00 -53.85
C TYR A 386 33.03 -20.60 -52.45
N ARG A 387 33.16 -21.92 -52.31
CA ARG A 387 32.95 -22.62 -51.03
C ARG A 387 33.89 -22.16 -49.90
N PRO A 388 35.21 -22.08 -50.08
CA PRO A 388 36.10 -21.59 -49.03
C PRO A 388 35.90 -20.09 -48.74
N SER A 389 35.50 -19.29 -49.73
CA SER A 389 35.21 -17.86 -49.53
C SER A 389 33.98 -17.65 -48.64
N ILE A 390 32.94 -18.47 -48.80
CA ILE A 390 31.78 -18.45 -47.88
C ILE A 390 32.25 -18.72 -46.46
N ALA A 391 33.01 -19.79 -46.23
CA ALA A 391 33.50 -20.15 -44.89
C ALA A 391 34.30 -19.02 -44.23
N LEU A 392 35.16 -18.34 -45.00
CA LEU A 392 35.95 -17.20 -44.51
C LEU A 392 35.06 -16.00 -44.12
N ILE A 393 34.08 -15.66 -44.97
CA ILE A 393 33.16 -14.55 -44.69
C ILE A 393 32.23 -14.87 -43.51
N SER A 394 31.77 -16.12 -43.39
CA SER A 394 31.02 -16.58 -42.22
C SER A 394 31.83 -16.45 -40.93
N LEU A 395 33.13 -16.81 -40.96
CA LEU A 395 34.02 -16.64 -39.80
C LEU A 395 34.17 -15.17 -39.42
N PHE A 396 34.39 -14.29 -40.41
CA PHE A 396 34.46 -12.84 -40.17
C PHE A 396 33.15 -12.31 -39.59
N MET A 397 32.01 -12.78 -40.09
CA MET A 397 30.69 -12.38 -39.61
C MET A 397 30.45 -12.79 -38.15
N VAL A 398 30.86 -14.00 -37.76
CA VAL A 398 30.80 -14.46 -36.36
C VAL A 398 31.64 -13.55 -35.47
N LEU A 399 32.88 -13.22 -35.88
CA LEU A 399 33.74 -12.29 -35.14
C LEU A 399 33.11 -10.90 -35.04
N PHE A 400 32.55 -10.40 -36.13
CA PHE A 400 31.91 -9.10 -36.20
C PHE A 400 30.69 -9.01 -35.26
N ILE A 401 29.81 -10.01 -35.29
CA ILE A 401 28.66 -10.11 -34.37
C ILE A 401 29.14 -10.20 -32.92
N TRP A 402 30.21 -10.97 -32.64
CA TRP A 402 30.78 -11.09 -31.30
C TRP A 402 31.33 -9.75 -30.79
N VAL A 403 32.03 -8.98 -31.63
CA VAL A 403 32.51 -7.62 -31.29
C VAL A 403 31.34 -6.67 -31.06
N LEU A 404 30.35 -6.67 -31.94
CA LEU A 404 29.15 -5.83 -31.78
C LEU A 404 28.40 -6.14 -30.48
N GLY A 405 28.29 -7.42 -30.11
CA GLY A 405 27.63 -7.87 -28.90
C GLY A 405 28.40 -7.58 -27.60
N MET A 406 29.63 -7.05 -27.65
CA MET A 406 30.37 -6.69 -26.44
C MET A 406 29.69 -5.55 -25.67
N GLY A 407 29.17 -4.54 -26.37
CA GLY A 407 28.54 -3.37 -25.75
C GLY A 407 27.24 -3.69 -25.02
N THR A 408 26.53 -4.72 -25.45
CA THR A 408 25.25 -5.17 -24.89
C THR A 408 25.39 -6.29 -23.87
N ARG A 409 26.61 -6.81 -23.65
CA ARG A 409 26.83 -7.93 -22.73
C ARG A 409 26.86 -7.44 -21.28
N ILE A 410 26.08 -8.09 -20.43
CA ILE A 410 26.14 -7.97 -18.97
C ILE A 410 27.11 -9.05 -18.47
N ASN A 411 28.24 -8.64 -17.89
CA ASN A 411 29.31 -9.57 -17.51
C ASN A 411 29.34 -9.90 -16.02
N ASP A 412 28.84 -8.99 -15.18
CA ASP A 412 28.76 -9.13 -13.73
C ASP A 412 27.31 -9.03 -13.25
N SER A 413 27.11 -9.21 -11.95
CA SER A 413 25.80 -9.08 -11.35
C SER A 413 25.31 -7.64 -11.50
N PHE A 414 24.00 -7.47 -11.53
CA PHE A 414 23.37 -6.19 -11.82
C PHE A 414 22.07 -6.06 -11.03
N ILE A 415 21.65 -4.82 -10.86
CA ILE A 415 20.47 -4.46 -10.07
C ILE A 415 19.55 -3.65 -10.96
N SER A 416 18.29 -4.08 -11.02
CA SER A 416 17.20 -3.19 -11.41
C SER A 416 16.56 -2.62 -10.15
N TYR A 417 16.25 -1.33 -10.10
CA TYR A 417 15.67 -0.72 -8.91
C TYR A 417 14.61 0.36 -9.21
N VAL A 418 13.70 0.53 -8.26
CA VAL A 418 12.76 1.64 -8.17
C VAL A 418 12.89 2.21 -6.77
N LYS A 419 13.28 3.48 -6.69
CA LYS A 419 13.42 4.20 -5.44
C LYS A 419 12.26 5.16 -5.26
N LEU A 420 11.57 5.08 -4.14
CA LEU A 420 10.53 6.00 -3.73
C LEU A 420 11.01 6.79 -2.52
N LEU A 421 10.89 8.11 -2.59
CA LEU A 421 11.25 9.06 -1.55
C LEU A 421 10.01 9.84 -1.16
N GLN A 422 9.45 9.52 0.00
CA GLN A 422 8.35 10.27 0.59
C GLN A 422 8.91 11.33 1.53
N LEU A 423 8.70 12.59 1.13
CA LEU A 423 9.22 13.75 1.85
C LEU A 423 8.13 14.29 2.77
N THR A 424 8.43 14.32 4.08
CA THR A 424 7.70 15.12 5.05
C THR A 424 8.59 16.24 5.57
N LYS A 425 8.04 17.15 6.37
CA LYS A 425 8.83 18.24 6.96
C LYS A 425 9.97 17.73 7.85
N ASP A 426 9.74 16.63 8.57
CA ASP A 426 10.62 16.15 9.62
C ASP A 426 11.38 14.86 9.23
N SER A 427 10.83 14.06 8.31
CA SER A 427 11.38 12.77 7.89
C SER A 427 11.38 12.55 6.39
N VAL A 428 12.23 11.62 5.96
CA VAL A 428 12.23 11.02 4.63
C VAL A 428 12.00 9.52 4.82
N ASP A 429 10.91 9.02 4.26
CA ASP A 429 10.66 7.59 4.14
C ASP A 429 11.18 7.13 2.76
N GLU A 430 12.23 6.31 2.78
CA GLU A 430 12.88 5.80 1.57
C GLU A 430 12.56 4.32 1.40
N GLU A 431 11.94 3.96 0.27
CA GLU A 431 11.65 2.59 -0.13
C GLU A 431 12.35 2.27 -1.45
N ASN A 432 13.13 1.18 -1.47
CA ASN A 432 13.84 0.73 -2.65
C ASN A 432 13.40 -0.69 -2.99
N TYR A 433 12.62 -0.81 -4.06
CA TYR A 433 12.37 -2.11 -4.67
C TYR A 433 13.54 -2.46 -5.56
N ILE A 434 14.18 -3.59 -5.31
CA ILE A 434 15.35 -4.05 -6.06
C ILE A 434 15.14 -5.45 -6.64
N ASN A 435 15.68 -5.68 -7.82
CA ASN A 435 15.82 -6.99 -8.43
C ASN A 435 17.32 -7.29 -8.64
N PHE A 436 17.85 -8.22 -7.85
CA PHE A 436 19.27 -8.57 -7.88
C PHE A 436 19.51 -9.83 -8.71
N ARG A 437 20.30 -9.69 -9.79
CA ARG A 437 20.51 -10.76 -10.79
C ARG A 437 21.97 -10.97 -11.12
N SER A 438 22.28 -12.17 -11.61
CA SER A 438 23.58 -12.53 -12.16
C SER A 438 23.42 -13.17 -13.54
N PRO A 439 24.23 -12.79 -14.55
CA PRO A 439 24.16 -13.39 -15.89
C PRO A 439 24.65 -14.84 -15.95
N LYS A 440 25.25 -15.35 -14.86
CA LYS A 440 25.79 -16.70 -14.74
C LYS A 440 25.34 -17.33 -13.43
N GLU A 441 25.24 -18.66 -13.42
CA GLU A 441 25.03 -19.43 -12.20
C GLU A 441 26.29 -19.34 -11.31
N ARG A 442 26.18 -18.65 -10.18
CA ARG A 442 27.27 -18.45 -9.20
C ARG A 442 26.72 -17.96 -7.87
N ASN A 443 27.59 -17.91 -6.86
CA ASN A 443 27.34 -17.09 -5.69
C ASN A 443 27.61 -15.63 -6.02
N PHE A 444 26.75 -14.73 -5.55
CA PHE A 444 26.93 -13.28 -5.70
C PHE A 444 26.28 -12.56 -4.52
N SER A 445 26.82 -11.40 -4.16
CA SER A 445 26.41 -10.67 -2.96
C SER A 445 26.43 -9.17 -3.17
N MET A 446 25.72 -8.44 -2.32
CA MET A 446 25.63 -6.98 -2.32
C MET A 446 25.74 -6.49 -0.88
N GLU A 447 26.66 -5.55 -0.62
CA GLU A 447 26.73 -4.83 0.66
C GLU A 447 25.66 -3.73 0.68
N ILE A 448 25.00 -3.61 1.81
CA ILE A 448 23.90 -2.68 2.07
C ILE A 448 24.25 -1.88 3.31
N GLN A 449 23.92 -0.60 3.25
CA GLN A 449 24.01 0.30 4.40
C GLN A 449 23.24 -0.27 5.62
N PRO A 450 23.84 -0.32 6.82
CA PRO A 450 23.24 -0.95 8.00
C PRO A 450 21.88 -0.35 8.42
N GLU A 451 21.60 0.88 8.01
CA GLU A 451 20.36 1.60 8.32
C GLU A 451 19.14 1.08 7.54
N TYR A 452 19.34 0.30 6.47
CA TYR A 452 18.24 -0.29 5.72
C TYR A 452 17.76 -1.60 6.33
N THR A 453 16.45 -1.71 6.45
CA THR A 453 15.80 -2.99 6.68
C THR A 453 15.68 -3.74 5.35
N VAL A 454 16.11 -5.00 5.32
CA VAL A 454 16.12 -5.85 4.12
C VAL A 454 14.92 -6.79 4.16
N ASN A 455 13.96 -6.61 3.26
CA ASN A 455 12.75 -7.41 3.19
C ASN A 455 12.70 -8.19 1.86
N PRO A 456 12.91 -9.50 1.84
CA PRO A 456 12.76 -10.31 0.63
C PRO A 456 11.30 -10.41 0.19
N ILE A 457 11.08 -10.31 -1.12
CA ILE A 457 9.76 -10.48 -1.75
C ILE A 457 9.73 -11.83 -2.45
N LEU A 458 8.87 -12.71 -1.94
CA LEU A 458 8.72 -14.10 -2.38
C LEU A 458 7.42 -14.28 -3.17
N LYS A 459 7.28 -15.40 -3.89
CA LYS A 459 6.16 -15.62 -4.81
C LYS A 459 4.84 -15.98 -4.11
N GLY A 460 4.87 -16.25 -2.81
CA GLY A 460 3.69 -16.32 -1.95
C GLY A 460 3.03 -17.69 -1.77
N VAL A 461 3.67 -18.82 -2.12
CA VAL A 461 3.02 -20.14 -1.99
C VAL A 461 3.48 -20.91 -0.75
N ASP A 462 2.52 -21.28 0.10
CA ASP A 462 2.73 -21.99 1.38
C ASP A 462 3.62 -23.24 1.29
N TYR A 463 4.72 -23.26 2.04
CA TYR A 463 5.49 -24.48 2.26
C TYR A 463 4.97 -25.25 3.48
N THR A 464 4.32 -26.39 3.25
CA THR A 464 3.78 -27.26 4.32
C THR A 464 4.73 -28.40 4.74
N GLY A 465 5.93 -28.47 4.14
CA GLY A 465 6.91 -29.52 4.42
C GLY A 465 7.74 -29.28 5.69
N ASP A 466 8.74 -30.16 5.91
CA ASP A 466 9.71 -30.02 7.00
C ASP A 466 10.87 -29.10 6.60
N LEU A 467 10.90 -27.90 7.19
CA LEU A 467 12.01 -26.94 6.98
C LEU A 467 13.37 -27.55 7.32
N SER A 468 13.44 -28.38 8.36
CA SER A 468 14.71 -28.96 8.83
C SER A 468 15.34 -29.87 7.78
N GLY A 469 14.50 -30.58 7.02
CA GLY A 469 14.91 -31.36 5.85
C GLY A 469 15.26 -30.48 4.65
N LEU A 470 14.48 -29.43 4.38
CA LEU A 470 14.71 -28.52 3.25
C LEU A 470 16.04 -27.76 3.37
N VAL A 471 16.41 -27.32 4.57
CA VAL A 471 17.70 -26.66 4.85
C VAL A 471 18.90 -27.57 4.58
N LYS A 472 18.71 -28.89 4.50
CA LYS A 472 19.77 -29.85 4.14
C LYS A 472 19.78 -30.20 2.65
N ASP A 473 18.75 -29.79 1.89
CA ASP A 473 18.70 -29.99 0.45
C ASP A 473 19.78 -29.11 -0.23
N SER A 474 20.45 -29.67 -1.23
CA SER A 474 21.51 -29.01 -1.99
C SER A 474 21.00 -28.41 -3.31
N GLY A 475 19.75 -28.72 -3.69
CA GLY A 475 19.05 -28.23 -4.88
C GLY A 475 18.08 -27.08 -4.61
N VAL A 476 18.18 -26.43 -3.45
CA VAL A 476 17.40 -25.23 -3.09
C VAL A 476 18.21 -23.96 -3.40
N THR A 477 17.54 -22.92 -3.87
CA THR A 477 18.12 -21.57 -3.93
C THR A 477 18.14 -21.01 -2.52
N ARG A 478 19.27 -20.43 -2.09
CA ARG A 478 19.37 -19.81 -0.77
C ARG A 478 19.75 -18.34 -0.87
N THR A 479 19.00 -17.53 -0.16
CA THR A 479 19.27 -16.11 0.05
C THR A 479 19.62 -15.93 1.51
N GLU A 480 20.82 -15.44 1.79
CA GLU A 480 21.27 -15.10 3.12
C GLU A 480 21.30 -13.58 3.26
N VAL A 481 20.65 -13.07 4.30
CA VAL A 481 20.64 -11.67 4.70
C VAL A 481 21.50 -11.56 5.95
N LEU A 482 22.72 -11.06 5.79
CA LEU A 482 23.66 -10.79 6.88
C LEU A 482 23.31 -9.44 7.49
N GLN A 483 23.07 -9.39 8.79
CA GLN A 483 22.86 -8.15 9.54
C GLN A 483 23.79 -8.09 10.75
N GLU A 484 24.84 -7.29 10.63
CA GLU A 484 25.73 -6.89 11.72
C GLU A 484 25.44 -5.44 12.12
N ARG A 485 26.01 -4.97 13.24
CA ARG A 485 25.82 -3.58 13.69
C ARG A 485 26.25 -2.55 12.65
N ASP A 486 27.36 -2.83 11.98
CA ASP A 486 28.03 -1.86 11.10
C ASP A 486 28.06 -2.33 9.64
N LYS A 487 27.43 -3.49 9.32
CA LYS A 487 27.43 -4.08 7.98
C LYS A 487 26.14 -4.86 7.74
N SER A 488 25.47 -4.61 6.62
CA SER A 488 24.46 -5.53 6.10
C SER A 488 24.84 -6.03 4.71
N ALA A 489 24.48 -7.25 4.36
CA ALA A 489 24.69 -7.77 3.02
C ALA A 489 23.63 -8.79 2.63
N ILE A 490 23.28 -8.81 1.35
CA ILE A 490 22.50 -9.89 0.73
C ILE A 490 23.48 -10.81 0.00
N VAL A 491 23.39 -12.11 0.24
CA VAL A 491 24.18 -13.14 -0.43
C VAL A 491 23.23 -14.14 -1.07
N ILE A 492 23.35 -14.32 -2.38
CA ILE A 492 22.63 -15.35 -3.13
C ILE A 492 23.60 -16.51 -3.36
N HIS A 493 23.24 -17.69 -2.84
CA HIS A 493 24.01 -18.92 -3.02
C HIS A 493 23.43 -19.73 -4.20
N LYS A 494 24.30 -20.11 -5.15
CA LYS A 494 23.95 -20.85 -6.37
C LYS A 494 22.76 -20.24 -7.12
N GLY A 495 22.69 -18.91 -7.21
CA GLY A 495 21.60 -18.25 -7.93
C GLY A 495 21.66 -18.59 -9.42
N SER A 496 20.52 -18.93 -10.01
CA SER A 496 20.43 -19.29 -11.43
C SER A 496 20.73 -18.09 -12.33
N ALA A 497 21.18 -18.36 -13.56
CA ALA A 497 21.46 -17.29 -14.51
C ALA A 497 20.16 -16.49 -14.81
N PHE A 498 20.24 -15.17 -14.64
CA PHE A 498 19.16 -14.19 -14.81
C PHE A 498 17.91 -14.42 -13.94
N SER A 499 17.94 -15.34 -12.97
CA SER A 499 16.78 -15.53 -12.09
C SER A 499 16.59 -14.30 -11.19
N PRO A 500 15.36 -13.76 -11.09
CA PRO A 500 15.11 -12.58 -10.28
C PRO A 500 15.20 -12.89 -8.78
N HIS A 501 15.69 -11.93 -8.01
CA HIS A 501 15.64 -11.94 -6.55
C HIS A 501 15.18 -10.57 -6.08
N TYR A 502 13.93 -10.50 -5.64
CA TYR A 502 13.28 -9.24 -5.28
C TYR A 502 13.46 -8.92 -3.80
N PHE A 503 13.76 -7.66 -3.50
CA PHE A 503 13.81 -7.15 -2.13
C PHE A 503 13.21 -5.75 -2.07
N LEU A 504 12.57 -5.44 -0.94
CA LEU A 504 12.25 -4.09 -0.51
C LEU A 504 13.27 -3.68 0.56
N LEU A 505 14.07 -2.67 0.26
CA LEU A 505 14.97 -2.04 1.23
C LEU A 505 14.35 -0.72 1.68
N ASN A 506 13.99 -0.63 2.95
CA ASN A 506 13.37 0.58 3.48
C ASN A 506 14.12 1.15 4.68
N LYS A 507 14.08 2.48 4.81
CA LYS A 507 14.58 3.22 5.98
C LYS A 507 13.78 4.50 6.16
N LYS A 508 13.73 4.97 7.41
CA LYS A 508 13.19 6.27 7.79
C LYS A 508 14.33 7.08 8.41
N ILE A 509 14.61 8.24 7.86
CA ILE A 509 15.68 9.13 8.34
C ILE A 509 15.16 10.56 8.50
N PRO A 510 15.80 11.39 9.34
CA PRO A 510 15.51 12.82 9.38
C PRO A 510 15.63 13.45 7.98
N ASN A 511 14.80 14.44 7.70
CA ASN A 511 14.80 15.08 6.38
C ASN A 511 16.01 16.01 6.18
N ASP A 512 17.05 15.48 5.52
CA ASP A 512 18.22 16.25 5.03
C ASP A 512 18.16 16.56 3.52
N ILE A 513 17.11 16.09 2.83
CA ILE A 513 16.94 16.23 1.38
C ILE A 513 16.30 17.58 1.03
N GLY A 514 15.48 18.12 1.92
CA GLY A 514 14.64 19.30 1.71
C GLY A 514 13.18 18.92 1.45
N GLN A 515 12.36 19.90 1.10
CA GLN A 515 10.91 19.73 0.95
C GLN A 515 10.38 20.40 -0.32
N ILE A 516 9.21 19.94 -0.77
CA ILE A 516 8.41 20.63 -1.78
C ILE A 516 7.48 21.58 -1.02
N GLU A 517 7.67 22.88 -1.17
CA GLU A 517 6.87 23.89 -0.48
C GLU A 517 5.81 24.43 -1.41
N GLY A 518 4.64 24.74 -0.87
CA GLY A 518 3.62 25.43 -1.61
C GLY A 518 2.21 25.15 -1.12
N LYS A 519 1.27 25.93 -1.64
CA LYS A 519 -0.16 25.72 -1.47
C LYS A 519 -0.82 25.68 -2.82
N VAL A 520 -1.77 24.79 -3.00
CA VAL A 520 -2.59 24.71 -4.20
C VAL A 520 -4.00 25.16 -3.85
N SER A 521 -4.57 26.05 -4.63
CA SER A 521 -5.97 26.44 -4.55
C SER A 521 -6.67 26.05 -5.82
N TYR A 522 -7.76 25.30 -5.71
CA TYR A 522 -8.60 24.90 -6.84
C TYR A 522 -10.07 25.15 -6.50
N PHE A 523 -10.68 26.12 -7.18
CA PHE A 523 -12.06 26.50 -6.95
C PHE A 523 -12.73 26.93 -8.26
N SER A 524 -13.91 26.39 -8.56
CA SER A 524 -14.69 26.70 -9.76
C SER A 524 -13.90 26.58 -11.06
N GLY A 525 -12.98 25.61 -11.13
CA GLY A 525 -12.13 25.35 -12.30
C GLY A 525 -10.90 26.25 -12.42
N GLU A 526 -10.72 27.23 -11.54
CA GLU A 526 -9.54 28.10 -11.49
C GLU A 526 -8.48 27.53 -10.56
N LEU A 527 -7.23 27.47 -11.05
CA LEU A 527 -6.06 27.08 -10.28
C LEU A 527 -5.26 28.31 -9.87
N SER A 528 -4.79 28.32 -8.63
CA SER A 528 -3.84 29.32 -8.13
C SER A 528 -2.92 28.72 -7.07
N GLY A 529 -1.80 29.39 -6.82
CA GLY A 529 -0.80 28.93 -5.87
C GLY A 529 0.60 28.88 -6.46
N GLU A 530 1.58 28.64 -5.60
CA GLU A 530 2.99 28.63 -5.95
C GLU A 530 3.63 27.37 -5.35
N ILE A 531 4.38 26.63 -6.16
CA ILE A 531 5.15 25.45 -5.73
C ILE A 531 6.63 25.73 -5.92
N ILE A 532 7.43 25.43 -4.89
CA ILE A 532 8.87 25.67 -4.84
C ILE A 532 9.58 24.34 -4.59
N ASN A 533 10.52 24.00 -5.47
CA ASN A 533 11.41 22.86 -5.27
C ASN A 533 12.57 23.23 -4.33
N ASN A 534 12.37 23.12 -3.01
CA ASN A 534 13.42 23.30 -2.01
C ASN A 534 14.17 21.99 -1.69
N THR A 535 14.16 21.01 -2.60
CA THR A 535 14.93 19.77 -2.45
C THR A 535 16.32 19.89 -3.08
N ASN A 536 17.20 18.98 -2.70
CA ASN A 536 18.53 18.84 -3.29
C ASN A 536 18.51 18.17 -4.68
N TYR A 537 17.35 17.86 -5.26
CA TYR A 537 17.22 17.18 -6.55
C TYR A 537 16.77 18.12 -7.68
N VAL A 538 17.26 17.82 -8.89
CA VAL A 538 16.63 18.31 -10.12
C VAL A 538 15.50 17.34 -10.44
N LEU A 539 14.28 17.87 -10.49
CA LEU A 539 13.07 17.10 -10.70
C LEU A 539 12.67 17.20 -12.17
N SER A 540 12.46 16.05 -12.81
CA SER A 540 11.90 15.95 -14.15
C SER A 540 10.47 15.43 -14.09
N ASP A 541 9.66 15.87 -15.05
CA ASP A 541 8.28 15.37 -15.25
C ASP A 541 7.43 15.48 -13.97
N ALA A 542 7.56 16.58 -13.23
CA ALA A 542 6.81 16.85 -12.02
C ALA A 542 5.34 17.12 -12.33
N PHE A 543 4.45 16.61 -11.48
CA PHE A 543 3.01 16.84 -11.57
C PHE A 543 2.36 16.84 -10.18
N ILE A 544 1.20 17.48 -10.11
CA ILE A 544 0.31 17.44 -8.95
C ILE A 544 -0.93 16.65 -9.35
N LEU A 545 -1.30 15.69 -8.52
CA LEU A 545 -2.52 14.93 -8.64
C LEU A 545 -3.54 15.48 -7.64
N LEU A 546 -4.67 15.95 -8.17
CA LEU A 546 -5.90 16.22 -7.44
C LEU A 546 -6.89 15.08 -7.72
N TYR A 547 -7.89 14.90 -6.86
CA TYR A 547 -8.93 13.89 -7.13
C TYR A 547 -9.71 14.23 -8.42
N GLY A 548 -9.47 13.45 -9.49
CA GLY A 548 -10.06 13.62 -10.82
C GLY A 548 -9.30 14.57 -11.77
N ARG A 549 -8.11 15.08 -11.41
CA ARG A 549 -7.38 16.04 -12.24
C ARG A 549 -5.87 15.97 -12.03
N VAL A 550 -5.11 16.20 -13.09
CA VAL A 550 -3.65 16.34 -13.00
C VAL A 550 -3.21 17.72 -13.49
N ILE A 551 -2.23 18.28 -12.79
CA ILE A 551 -1.53 19.52 -13.13
C ILE A 551 -0.09 19.18 -13.48
N LYS A 552 0.32 19.42 -14.73
CA LYS A 552 1.68 19.17 -15.22
C LYS A 552 2.57 20.37 -14.92
N LEU A 553 3.61 20.15 -14.12
CA LEU A 553 4.61 21.17 -13.81
C LEU A 553 5.87 21.02 -14.68
N GLY A 554 6.17 19.81 -15.13
CA GLY A 554 7.32 19.52 -15.98
C GLY A 554 8.63 19.54 -15.20
N LYS A 555 9.69 20.12 -15.77
CA LYS A 555 11.01 20.13 -15.14
C LYS A 555 11.13 21.26 -14.11
N LEU A 556 11.59 20.93 -12.91
CA LEU A 556 11.89 21.88 -11.82
C LEU A 556 13.36 21.76 -11.40
N GLU A 557 14.12 22.83 -11.60
CA GLU A 557 15.47 22.98 -11.07
C GLU A 557 15.46 23.17 -9.55
N LYS A 558 16.63 23.06 -8.91
CA LYS A 558 16.78 23.28 -7.47
C LYS A 558 16.47 24.74 -7.12
N GLY A 559 15.60 24.96 -6.13
CA GLY A 559 15.12 26.29 -5.72
C GLY A 559 14.20 26.98 -6.72
N GLN A 560 13.78 26.30 -7.80
CA GLN A 560 12.87 26.88 -8.78
C GLN A 560 11.46 26.94 -8.21
N SER A 561 10.81 28.08 -8.40
CA SER A 561 9.40 28.28 -8.16
C SER A 561 8.58 28.20 -9.46
N ILE A 562 7.38 27.64 -9.38
CA ILE A 562 6.40 27.59 -10.46
C ILE A 562 5.03 28.06 -9.97
N ASP A 563 4.41 28.95 -10.74
CA ASP A 563 3.03 29.37 -10.54
C ASP A 563 2.09 28.31 -11.12
N VAL A 564 1.21 27.77 -10.28
CA VAL A 564 0.28 26.70 -10.65
C VAL A 564 -0.81 27.20 -11.60
N SER A 565 -1.12 28.50 -11.60
CA SER A 565 -2.19 29.08 -12.42
C SER A 565 -1.90 29.04 -13.93
N ILE A 566 -0.62 28.98 -14.30
CA ILE A 566 -0.17 28.91 -15.70
C ILE A 566 0.16 27.49 -16.15
N ALA A 567 0.09 26.51 -15.25
CA ALA A 567 0.42 25.12 -15.53
C ALA A 567 -0.66 24.45 -16.40
N GLU A 568 -0.25 23.53 -17.27
CA GLU A 568 -1.20 22.72 -18.03
C GLU A 568 -1.92 21.78 -17.08
N SER A 569 -3.25 21.84 -17.07
CA SER A 569 -4.07 20.98 -16.23
C SER A 569 -5.13 20.28 -17.05
N MET A 570 -5.37 19.01 -16.77
CA MET A 570 -6.31 18.18 -17.52
C MET A 570 -7.12 17.29 -16.57
N PRO A 571 -8.42 17.10 -16.82
CA PRO A 571 -9.23 16.11 -16.12
C PRO A 571 -8.62 14.72 -16.33
N MET A 572 -8.63 13.89 -15.30
CA MET A 572 -8.10 12.52 -15.34
C MET A 572 -9.10 11.56 -14.70
N PRO A 573 -9.37 10.40 -15.34
CA PRO A 573 -10.13 9.33 -14.70
C PRO A 573 -9.55 8.99 -13.33
N VAL A 574 -10.43 8.90 -12.33
CA VAL A 574 -10.04 8.42 -11.01
C VAL A 574 -9.68 6.93 -11.13
N GLY A 575 -8.67 6.49 -10.39
CA GLY A 575 -8.29 5.07 -10.28
C GLY A 575 -7.71 4.39 -11.53
N ASP A 576 -7.84 4.98 -12.73
CA ASP A 576 -7.21 4.47 -13.96
C ASP A 576 -5.76 4.99 -14.06
N PHE A 577 -4.87 4.33 -13.32
CA PHE A 577 -3.44 4.65 -13.31
C PHE A 577 -2.75 4.26 -14.63
N ASP A 578 -3.32 3.35 -15.42
CA ASP A 578 -2.85 3.05 -16.76
C ASP A 578 -3.02 4.26 -17.68
N TYR A 579 -4.21 4.84 -17.72
CA TYR A 579 -4.48 6.04 -18.50
C TYR A 579 -3.63 7.21 -18.04
N LEU A 580 -3.58 7.47 -16.72
CA LEU A 580 -2.80 8.56 -16.14
C LEU A 580 -1.32 8.41 -16.49
N SER A 581 -0.74 7.23 -16.29
CA SER A 581 0.69 7.01 -16.55
C SER A 581 1.04 7.15 -18.05
N ASN A 582 0.17 6.67 -18.95
CA ASN A 582 0.35 6.84 -20.39
C ASN A 582 0.20 8.31 -20.84
N ALA A 583 -0.61 9.11 -20.14
CA ALA A 583 -0.80 10.53 -20.44
C ALA A 583 0.36 11.42 -19.95
N LEU A 584 1.06 11.01 -18.89
CA LEU A 584 2.13 11.79 -18.26
C LEU A 584 3.53 11.35 -18.68
N PHE A 585 3.74 10.06 -18.93
CA PHE A 585 5.06 9.48 -19.11
C PHE A 585 5.18 8.68 -20.40
N THR A 586 6.41 8.56 -20.89
CA THR A 586 6.76 7.73 -22.05
C THR A 586 7.83 6.71 -21.68
N GLY A 587 7.88 5.58 -22.40
CA GLY A 587 8.81 4.50 -22.10
C GLY A 587 8.47 3.80 -20.78
N ASN A 588 9.47 3.44 -19.99
CA ASN A 588 9.29 2.61 -18.80
C ASN A 588 8.84 3.39 -17.55
N SER A 589 9.09 4.70 -17.48
CA SER A 589 8.68 5.54 -16.34
C SER A 589 7.18 5.49 -16.09
N LYS A 590 6.38 5.28 -17.15
CA LYS A 590 4.93 5.10 -17.03
C LYS A 590 4.55 3.89 -16.17
N ASN A 591 5.20 2.74 -16.35
CA ASN A 591 4.84 1.53 -15.62
C ASN A 591 5.21 1.68 -14.14
N PHE A 592 6.33 2.34 -13.85
CA PHE A 592 6.73 2.64 -12.47
C PHE A 592 5.75 3.59 -11.78
N ILE A 593 5.37 4.69 -12.43
CA ILE A 593 4.38 5.61 -11.87
C ILE A 593 3.03 4.92 -11.71
N ARG A 594 2.60 4.10 -12.67
CA ARG A 594 1.38 3.27 -12.53
C ARG A 594 1.41 2.44 -11.26
N PHE A 595 2.50 1.70 -11.04
CA PHE A 595 2.68 0.85 -9.86
C PHE A 595 2.65 1.65 -8.55
N ILE A 596 3.40 2.75 -8.47
CA ILE A 596 3.43 3.59 -7.27
C ILE A 596 2.05 4.17 -6.97
N LEU A 597 1.35 4.69 -7.98
CA LEU A 597 0.02 5.23 -7.78
C LEU A 597 -0.99 4.15 -7.39
N SER A 598 -0.91 2.95 -7.98
CA SER A 598 -1.78 1.83 -7.61
C SER A 598 -1.54 1.30 -6.20
N GLU A 599 -0.31 1.39 -5.69
CA GLU A 599 0.02 0.99 -4.31
C GLU A 599 -0.27 2.09 -3.29
N GLN A 600 -0.31 3.37 -3.69
CA GLN A 600 -0.50 4.48 -2.76
C GLN A 600 -1.93 5.05 -2.74
N ILE A 601 -2.70 4.89 -3.81
CA ILE A 601 -4.00 5.53 -3.99
C ILE A 601 -5.08 4.46 -4.14
N HIS A 602 -5.95 4.39 -3.14
CA HIS A 602 -6.99 3.35 -3.07
C HIS A 602 -8.43 3.91 -3.11
N SER A 603 -8.63 5.19 -2.77
CA SER A 603 -9.95 5.83 -2.63
C SER A 603 -9.85 7.36 -2.84
N TYR A 604 -10.94 8.07 -2.57
CA TYR A 604 -10.94 9.53 -2.41
C TYR A 604 -9.82 10.03 -1.49
N PHE A 605 -9.14 11.08 -1.93
CA PHE A 605 -8.18 11.83 -1.14
C PHE A 605 -8.47 13.33 -1.31
N PRO A 606 -8.53 14.11 -0.22
CA PRO A 606 -8.90 15.52 -0.27
C PRO A 606 -7.71 16.45 -0.57
N ASP A 607 -6.48 15.95 -0.50
CA ASP A 607 -5.25 16.73 -0.59
C ASP A 607 -4.68 16.82 -2.01
N ALA A 608 -3.67 17.67 -2.19
CA ALA A 608 -2.91 17.75 -3.42
C ALA A 608 -1.65 16.89 -3.29
N ARG A 609 -1.46 15.91 -4.18
CA ARG A 609 -0.32 14.98 -4.10
C ARG A 609 0.71 15.30 -5.18
N PHE A 610 1.92 15.63 -4.77
CA PHE A 610 3.03 15.93 -5.67
C PHE A 610 3.82 14.67 -6.00
N TYR A 611 4.20 14.51 -7.26
CA TYR A 611 5.08 13.45 -7.74
C TYR A 611 6.08 14.00 -8.76
N ALA A 612 7.32 13.53 -8.72
CA ALA A 612 8.32 13.84 -9.73
C ALA A 612 9.40 12.77 -9.85
N LEU A 613 10.03 12.67 -11.02
CA LEU A 613 11.24 11.86 -11.19
C LEU A 613 12.44 12.65 -10.71
N ALA A 614 13.18 12.10 -9.74
CA ALA A 614 14.43 12.68 -9.27
C ALA A 614 15.60 12.12 -10.07
N ARG A 615 16.40 13.02 -10.65
CA ARG A 615 17.66 12.63 -11.27
C ARG A 615 18.75 12.55 -10.21
N GLU A 616 19.20 11.32 -9.92
CA GLU A 616 20.31 11.05 -9.00
C GLU A 616 21.60 10.73 -9.78
N ASP A 617 22.75 11.10 -9.21
CA ASP A 617 24.08 10.77 -9.75
C ASP A 617 24.58 9.38 -9.27
N GLY A 618 23.80 8.67 -8.42
CA GLY A 618 24.14 7.36 -7.90
C GLY A 618 23.07 6.81 -6.93
N VAL A 619 23.18 5.52 -6.60
CA VAL A 619 22.22 4.82 -5.73
C VAL A 619 22.74 4.75 -4.30
N SER A 620 22.00 5.34 -3.36
CA SER A 620 22.42 5.57 -1.97
C SER A 620 22.45 4.31 -1.09
N PHE A 621 21.70 3.25 -1.40
CA PHE A 621 21.59 2.08 -0.51
C PHE A 621 22.79 1.12 -0.51
N THR A 622 23.72 1.27 -1.46
CA THR A 622 24.96 0.48 -1.51
C THR A 622 26.12 1.28 -0.92
N GLU A 623 26.96 0.67 -0.07
CA GLU A 623 28.19 1.33 0.37
C GLU A 623 29.20 1.49 -0.78
N ASN A 624 29.59 2.74 -1.06
CA ASN A 624 30.82 3.04 -1.80
C ASN A 624 31.92 3.38 -0.78
N GLY A 625 32.47 2.38 -0.07
CA GLY A 625 33.46 2.60 1.00
C GLY A 625 34.73 1.77 0.84
N GLU A 626 35.92 2.34 1.11
CA GLU A 626 37.23 1.67 1.15
C GLU A 626 37.39 0.84 2.45
N GLY A 627 37.33 -0.49 2.40
CA GLY A 627 37.44 -1.38 3.58
C GLY A 627 37.19 -2.89 3.32
N ASP A 628 38.29 -3.62 3.11
CA ASP A 628 38.47 -5.08 3.22
C ASP A 628 38.03 -6.04 2.08
N LYS A 629 38.94 -6.97 1.76
CA LYS A 629 39.08 -7.70 0.47
C LYS A 629 38.33 -9.05 0.36
N LYS A 630 37.32 -9.33 1.19
CA LYS A 630 36.68 -10.67 1.23
C LYS A 630 35.29 -10.77 0.59
N ILE A 631 34.67 -9.65 0.24
CA ILE A 631 33.40 -9.63 -0.51
C ILE A 631 33.68 -8.85 -1.80
N ASP A 632 33.23 -9.37 -2.94
CA ASP A 632 33.56 -8.87 -4.29
C ASP A 632 33.00 -7.44 -4.46
N ARG A 633 33.81 -6.43 -4.10
CA ARG A 633 33.54 -4.99 -4.24
C ARG A 633 33.51 -4.60 -5.72
N LYS A 634 32.45 -4.97 -6.41
CA LYS A 634 32.24 -4.59 -7.79
C LYS A 634 31.12 -3.57 -7.87
N ASN A 635 31.40 -2.48 -8.58
CA ASN A 635 30.37 -1.57 -9.08
C ASN A 635 29.42 -2.39 -9.97
N PHE A 636 28.34 -2.90 -9.39
CA PHE A 636 27.27 -3.54 -10.14
C PHE A 636 26.68 -2.54 -11.12
N GLU A 637 26.25 -3.03 -12.28
CA GLU A 637 25.44 -2.21 -13.19
C GLU A 637 24.07 -1.97 -12.53
N LYS A 638 23.61 -0.72 -12.54
CA LYS A 638 22.40 -0.28 -11.85
C LYS A 638 21.45 0.34 -12.88
N TYR A 639 20.21 -0.15 -12.92
CA TYR A 639 19.19 0.28 -13.88
C TYR A 639 17.91 0.64 -13.12
N GLY A 640 17.53 1.90 -13.11
CA GLY A 640 16.39 2.32 -12.30
C GLY A 640 16.11 3.81 -12.34
N PHE A 641 15.10 4.20 -11.59
CA PHE A 641 14.67 5.59 -11.43
C PHE A 641 14.29 5.87 -9.97
N SER A 642 14.34 7.14 -9.59
CA SER A 642 13.94 7.62 -8.28
C SER A 642 12.69 8.50 -8.44
N ILE A 643 11.66 8.27 -7.64
CA ILE A 643 10.43 9.06 -7.58
C ILE A 643 10.40 9.76 -6.23
N VAL A 644 10.14 11.06 -6.26
CA VAL A 644 9.88 11.87 -5.06
C VAL A 644 8.38 12.12 -5.00
N ASN A 645 7.76 11.88 -3.84
CA ASN A 645 6.39 12.28 -3.56
C ASN A 645 6.28 13.11 -2.27
N ALA A 646 5.28 13.99 -2.23
CA ALA A 646 4.97 14.84 -1.09
C ALA A 646 3.47 15.16 -1.06
N SER A 647 2.90 15.37 0.12
CA SER A 647 1.54 15.90 0.29
C SER A 647 1.60 17.43 0.41
N LEU A 648 0.68 18.11 -0.27
CA LEU A 648 0.56 19.57 -0.31
C LEU A 648 -0.82 19.99 0.18
N GLU A 649 -0.87 21.16 0.82
CA GLU A 649 -2.12 21.78 1.24
C GLU A 649 -2.98 22.16 0.02
N LEU A 650 -4.22 21.67 -0.01
CA LEU A 650 -5.21 22.00 -1.03
C LEU A 650 -6.33 22.84 -0.40
N SER A 651 -6.50 24.07 -0.87
CA SER A 651 -7.65 24.90 -0.54
C SER A 651 -8.70 24.80 -1.64
N ARG A 652 -9.94 24.47 -1.24
CA ARG A 652 -11.13 24.46 -2.11
C ARG A 652 -12.21 25.40 -1.59
N GLU A 653 -11.80 26.44 -0.88
CA GLU A 653 -12.69 27.39 -0.26
C GLU A 653 -12.50 28.77 -0.87
N LYS A 654 -13.62 29.45 -1.15
CA LYS A 654 -13.62 30.85 -1.55
C LYS A 654 -14.91 31.52 -1.08
N ASP A 655 -14.79 32.68 -0.45
CA ASP A 655 -15.92 33.48 0.01
C ASP A 655 -16.90 32.72 0.92
N GLY A 656 -16.39 31.81 1.78
CA GLY A 656 -17.19 30.97 2.69
C GLY A 656 -17.96 29.83 2.00
N ILE A 657 -17.63 29.53 0.75
CA ILE A 657 -18.15 28.38 0.00
C ILE A 657 -17.02 27.36 -0.14
N ILE A 658 -17.29 26.10 0.18
CA ILE A 658 -16.36 24.99 0.06
C ILE A 658 -16.79 24.13 -1.14
N GLU A 659 -15.82 23.69 -1.95
CA GLU A 659 -16.03 22.72 -3.02
C GLU A 659 -15.45 21.35 -2.66
N TYR A 660 -16.21 20.27 -2.88
CA TYR A 660 -15.75 18.89 -2.72
C TYR A 660 -16.34 17.97 -3.79
N SER A 661 -15.74 16.80 -3.99
CA SER A 661 -16.30 15.80 -4.92
C SER A 661 -17.50 15.10 -4.29
N ALA A 662 -18.57 14.84 -5.04
CA ALA A 662 -19.67 13.99 -4.56
C ALA A 662 -19.25 12.54 -4.25
N LEU A 663 -18.05 12.13 -4.68
CA LEU A 663 -17.42 10.85 -4.35
C LEU A 663 -16.58 10.91 -3.06
N SER A 664 -16.60 12.02 -2.31
CA SER A 664 -16.09 12.05 -0.93
C SER A 664 -16.86 11.09 -0.02
N ARG A 665 -18.11 10.78 -0.38
CA ARG A 665 -18.99 9.79 0.23
C ARG A 665 -19.33 8.70 -0.79
N ASP A 666 -19.50 7.47 -0.33
CA ASP A 666 -19.84 6.33 -1.19
C ASP A 666 -21.29 6.47 -1.70
N PRO A 667 -21.52 6.51 -3.02
CA PRO A 667 -22.87 6.56 -3.56
C PRO A 667 -23.56 5.19 -3.45
N SER A 668 -24.88 5.19 -3.33
CA SER A 668 -25.69 3.97 -3.37
C SER A 668 -26.21 3.69 -4.78
N VAL A 669 -26.11 2.43 -5.21
CA VAL A 669 -26.57 1.98 -6.53
C VAL A 669 -27.97 1.41 -6.39
N ASP A 670 -28.97 2.09 -6.95
CA ASP A 670 -30.36 1.63 -6.97
C ASP A 670 -30.58 0.54 -8.03
N SER A 671 -29.90 0.65 -9.19
CA SER A 671 -29.91 -0.38 -10.24
C SER A 671 -28.76 -0.20 -11.22
N GLY A 672 -28.32 -1.28 -11.88
CA GLY A 672 -27.19 -1.26 -12.81
C GLY A 672 -25.88 -1.64 -12.15
N GLU A 673 -24.76 -1.30 -12.80
CA GLU A 673 -23.42 -1.65 -12.32
C GLU A 673 -22.51 -0.42 -12.37
N PHE A 674 -21.98 -0.04 -11.20
CA PHE A 674 -21.10 1.10 -10.99
C PHE A 674 -19.81 0.63 -10.32
N ASP A 675 -18.69 1.15 -10.78
CA ASP A 675 -17.39 0.97 -10.16
C ASP A 675 -16.93 2.33 -9.63
N MET A 676 -16.85 2.41 -8.30
CA MET A 676 -16.45 3.62 -7.60
C MET A 676 -14.97 3.94 -7.76
N ALA A 677 -14.11 2.93 -7.82
CA ALA A 677 -12.66 3.13 -7.91
C ALA A 677 -12.30 3.88 -9.19
N THR A 678 -13.02 3.58 -10.28
CA THR A 678 -12.81 4.20 -11.59
C THR A 678 -13.83 5.28 -11.96
N ASN A 679 -14.87 5.47 -11.14
CA ASN A 679 -16.05 6.28 -11.45
C ASN A 679 -16.68 5.90 -12.82
N THR A 680 -16.94 4.60 -13.02
CA THR A 680 -17.45 4.07 -14.30
C THR A 680 -18.72 3.25 -14.17
N MET A 681 -19.49 3.18 -15.26
CA MET A 681 -20.65 2.30 -15.39
C MET A 681 -20.47 1.21 -16.45
N ASN A 682 -21.19 0.11 -16.31
CA ASN A 682 -21.39 -0.86 -17.39
C ASN A 682 -22.40 -0.30 -18.42
N PRO A 683 -22.04 -0.13 -19.70
CA PRO A 683 -22.94 0.44 -20.70
C PRO A 683 -24.09 -0.49 -21.12
N MET A 684 -24.09 -1.77 -20.73
CA MET A 684 -25.13 -2.73 -21.12
C MET A 684 -26.44 -2.56 -20.35
N ILE A 685 -26.39 -1.96 -19.16
CA ILE A 685 -27.53 -1.82 -18.26
C ILE A 685 -27.61 -0.36 -17.82
N PRO A 686 -28.78 0.30 -17.88
CA PRO A 686 -28.96 1.61 -17.29
C PRO A 686 -28.52 1.64 -15.82
N LEU A 687 -27.83 2.70 -15.42
CA LEU A 687 -27.40 2.91 -14.04
C LEU A 687 -28.33 3.94 -13.38
N GLU A 688 -28.94 3.56 -12.27
CA GLU A 688 -29.54 4.50 -11.31
C GLU A 688 -28.68 4.54 -10.06
N ILE A 689 -28.20 5.73 -9.73
CA ILE A 689 -27.24 5.95 -8.64
C ILE A 689 -27.67 7.16 -7.82
N ARG A 690 -27.45 7.08 -6.52
CA ARG A 690 -27.78 8.12 -5.57
C ARG A 690 -26.52 8.56 -4.83
N TYR A 691 -26.23 9.85 -4.91
CA TYR A 691 -25.11 10.48 -4.22
C TYR A 691 -25.61 11.12 -2.93
N ASN A 692 -24.99 10.78 -1.81
CA ASN A 692 -25.21 11.47 -0.54
C ASN A 692 -24.25 12.67 -0.47
N LEU A 693 -24.80 13.88 -0.39
CA LEU A 693 -24.00 15.11 -0.43
C LEU A 693 -23.68 15.68 0.97
N GLY A 694 -24.16 15.06 2.05
CA GLY A 694 -24.03 15.54 3.44
C GLY A 694 -25.33 16.20 3.92
N GLU A 695 -25.92 15.72 5.02
CA GLU A 695 -27.23 16.21 5.52
C GLU A 695 -27.11 17.58 6.21
N GLU A 696 -25.93 17.87 6.75
CA GLU A 696 -25.55 19.08 7.48
C GLU A 696 -25.21 20.28 6.59
N GLU A 697 -24.94 20.06 5.31
CA GLU A 697 -24.41 21.05 4.39
C GLU A 697 -25.50 21.87 3.69
N GLU A 698 -25.34 23.20 3.62
CA GLU A 698 -26.21 24.02 2.76
C GLU A 698 -25.70 23.96 1.31
N ILE A 699 -26.21 22.99 0.53
CA ILE A 699 -25.81 22.81 -0.87
C ILE A 699 -26.26 23.99 -1.73
N SER A 700 -25.30 24.80 -2.17
CA SER A 700 -25.53 26.00 -2.99
C SER A 700 -25.43 25.73 -4.50
N GLY A 701 -24.68 24.69 -4.90
CA GLY A 701 -24.48 24.34 -6.30
C GLY A 701 -23.90 22.94 -6.52
N ILE A 702 -24.13 22.40 -7.72
CA ILE A 702 -23.59 21.12 -8.20
C ILE A 702 -23.10 21.32 -9.63
N SER A 703 -21.84 21.01 -9.90
CA SER A 703 -21.27 21.06 -11.24
C SER A 703 -20.92 19.67 -11.78
N PHE A 704 -21.13 19.47 -13.08
CA PHE A 704 -20.82 18.23 -13.78
C PHE A 704 -19.68 18.47 -14.78
N GLU A 705 -18.52 17.88 -14.52
CA GLU A 705 -17.37 17.91 -15.41
C GLU A 705 -17.27 16.58 -16.17
N ILE A 706 -17.50 16.62 -17.48
CA ILE A 706 -17.34 15.44 -18.34
C ILE A 706 -15.88 15.34 -18.77
N MET A 707 -15.29 14.16 -18.58
CA MET A 707 -13.96 13.86 -19.06
C MET A 707 -13.98 13.46 -20.53
N ASP A 708 -12.97 13.91 -21.29
CA ASP A 708 -12.74 13.48 -22.67
C ASP A 708 -11.41 12.73 -22.74
N ILE A 709 -11.49 11.41 -22.71
CA ILE A 709 -10.33 10.52 -22.82
C ILE A 709 -10.14 10.03 -24.25
N SER A 710 -8.88 9.79 -24.61
CA SER A 710 -8.51 9.24 -25.91
C SER A 710 -7.57 8.04 -25.77
N GLY A 711 -7.80 6.97 -26.53
CA GLY A 711 -6.81 5.89 -26.68
C GLY A 711 -6.86 4.74 -25.68
N ASN A 712 -7.89 4.64 -24.83
CA ASN A 712 -8.11 3.45 -23.99
C ASN A 712 -9.18 2.54 -24.64
N SER A 713 -8.91 1.25 -24.79
CA SER A 713 -9.84 0.29 -25.42
C SER A 713 -10.88 -0.29 -24.46
N LEU A 714 -10.62 -0.27 -23.15
CA LEU A 714 -11.52 -0.80 -22.11
C LEU A 714 -12.27 0.31 -21.36
N LEU A 715 -11.78 1.54 -21.44
CA LEU A 715 -12.43 2.72 -20.87
C LEU A 715 -12.89 3.66 -22.00
N ALA A 716 -14.17 4.01 -22.00
CA ALA A 716 -14.76 4.91 -22.97
C ALA A 716 -15.40 6.13 -22.31
N ASN A 717 -15.43 7.25 -23.02
CA ASN A 717 -16.25 8.39 -22.63
C ASN A 717 -17.72 7.98 -22.57
N PHE A 718 -18.46 8.45 -21.57
CA PHE A 718 -19.91 8.24 -21.53
C PHE A 718 -20.58 8.85 -22.76
N GLN A 719 -21.30 8.00 -23.48
CA GLN A 719 -22.09 8.41 -24.64
C GLN A 719 -23.53 7.97 -24.39
N GLY A 720 -24.31 8.85 -23.81
CA GLY A 720 -25.68 8.53 -23.44
C GLY A 720 -26.47 9.76 -23.02
N ASP A 721 -27.62 9.49 -22.41
CA ASP A 721 -28.48 10.48 -21.78
C ASP A 721 -28.32 10.40 -20.26
N MET A 722 -28.13 11.57 -19.65
CA MET A 722 -28.12 11.74 -18.20
C MET A 722 -29.44 12.41 -17.79
N ALA A 723 -30.07 11.87 -16.76
CA ALA A 723 -31.29 12.42 -16.21
C ALA A 723 -31.20 12.53 -14.69
N ILE A 724 -31.85 13.55 -14.14
CA ILE A 724 -31.87 13.86 -12.71
C ILE A 724 -33.28 13.66 -12.16
N TYR A 725 -33.39 13.03 -11.00
CA TYR A 725 -34.68 12.77 -10.39
C TYR A 725 -35.27 14.04 -9.79
N ASN A 726 -36.49 14.37 -10.16
CA ASN A 726 -37.23 15.53 -9.67
C ASN A 726 -38.19 15.09 -8.56
N ASN A 727 -37.85 15.43 -7.32
CA ASN A 727 -38.62 15.07 -6.13
C ASN A 727 -40.02 15.70 -6.12
N SER A 728 -40.24 16.80 -6.86
CA SER A 728 -41.55 17.45 -6.94
C SER A 728 -42.52 16.77 -7.92
N THR A 729 -42.01 16.14 -8.99
CA THR A 729 -42.84 15.48 -10.01
C THR A 729 -42.86 13.96 -9.89
N GLY A 730 -41.91 13.37 -9.16
CA GLY A 730 -41.70 11.93 -9.07
C GLY A 730 -41.09 11.30 -10.34
N GLY A 731 -40.65 12.13 -11.29
CA GLY A 731 -40.08 11.72 -12.58
C GLY A 731 -38.62 12.15 -12.76
N TYR A 732 -38.07 11.90 -13.94
CA TYR A 732 -36.72 12.31 -14.32
C TYR A 732 -36.75 13.46 -15.33
N ASP A 733 -36.00 14.52 -15.03
CA ASP A 733 -35.72 15.62 -15.96
C ASP A 733 -34.40 15.32 -16.70
N SER A 734 -34.32 15.61 -18.01
CA SER A 734 -33.06 15.45 -18.76
C SER A 734 -32.08 16.56 -18.40
N ILE A 735 -30.82 16.22 -18.12
CA ILE A 735 -29.71 17.17 -18.05
C ILE A 735 -28.94 17.06 -19.37
N GLY A 736 -28.94 18.16 -20.13
CA GLY A 736 -28.22 18.20 -21.41
C GLY A 736 -26.71 18.11 -21.20
N ARG A 737 -25.99 17.58 -22.20
CA ARG A 737 -24.51 17.47 -22.25
C ARG A 737 -23.70 18.77 -22.01
N LYS A 738 -24.38 19.93 -21.87
CA LYS A 738 -23.78 21.27 -21.75
C LYS A 738 -24.23 22.06 -20.51
N GLU A 739 -25.14 21.54 -19.70
CA GLU A 739 -25.55 22.22 -18.45
C GLU A 739 -24.55 21.83 -17.34
N GLY A 740 -23.46 22.59 -17.23
CA GLY A 740 -22.33 22.27 -16.36
C GLY A 740 -22.54 22.61 -14.88
N VAL A 741 -23.57 23.39 -14.50
CA VAL A 741 -23.82 23.80 -13.11
C VAL A 741 -25.33 23.89 -12.83
N LEU A 742 -25.80 23.21 -11.79
CA LEU A 742 -27.12 23.34 -11.17
C LEU A 742 -26.97 24.15 -9.88
N SER A 743 -27.70 25.25 -9.73
CA SER A 743 -27.63 26.09 -8.53
C SER A 743 -28.94 26.85 -8.28
N GLY A 744 -29.03 27.48 -7.11
CA GLY A 744 -30.18 28.29 -6.71
C GLY A 744 -31.49 27.50 -6.59
N ASP A 745 -32.63 28.14 -6.84
CA ASP A 745 -33.95 27.51 -6.67
C ASP A 745 -34.19 26.30 -7.59
N ARG A 746 -33.44 26.20 -8.71
CA ARG A 746 -33.54 25.05 -9.63
C ARG A 746 -32.98 23.79 -8.98
N LEU A 747 -32.03 23.89 -8.04
CA LEU A 747 -31.41 22.76 -7.36
C LEU A 747 -32.36 22.11 -6.32
N LYS A 748 -33.15 22.91 -5.60
CA LYS A 748 -34.02 22.47 -4.50
C LYS A 748 -34.98 21.34 -4.85
N LYS A 749 -35.47 21.29 -6.10
CA LYS A 749 -36.38 20.24 -6.56
C LYS A 749 -35.71 18.90 -6.88
N TYR A 750 -34.38 18.86 -6.91
CA TYR A 750 -33.58 17.68 -7.27
C TYR A 750 -32.84 17.07 -6.08
N LEU A 751 -32.76 17.78 -4.97
CA LEU A 751 -32.24 17.27 -3.71
C LEU A 751 -33.40 16.81 -2.83
N THR A 752 -33.18 15.74 -2.06
CA THR A 752 -34.08 15.34 -0.99
C THR A 752 -33.85 16.23 0.24
N GLU A 753 -34.68 16.10 1.27
CA GLU A 753 -34.45 16.77 2.56
C GLU A 753 -33.14 16.33 3.23
N LYS A 754 -32.64 15.14 2.86
CA LYS A 754 -31.35 14.57 3.28
C LYS A 754 -30.20 14.91 2.31
N ASN A 755 -30.35 15.93 1.47
CA ASN A 755 -29.38 16.33 0.45
C ASN A 755 -28.93 15.19 -0.49
N GLU A 756 -29.80 14.23 -0.79
CA GLU A 756 -29.49 13.16 -1.74
C GLU A 756 -29.76 13.59 -3.19
N LEU A 757 -28.80 13.34 -4.07
CA LEU A 757 -28.92 13.56 -5.51
C LEU A 757 -29.07 12.22 -6.24
N LYS A 758 -30.22 12.00 -6.89
CA LYS A 758 -30.45 10.79 -7.69
C LYS A 758 -30.30 11.05 -9.18
N LEU A 759 -29.41 10.28 -9.83
CA LEU A 759 -29.12 10.35 -11.25
C LEU A 759 -29.41 9.02 -11.95
N ARG A 760 -29.83 9.11 -13.21
CA ARG A 760 -29.97 7.98 -14.12
C ARG A 760 -29.09 8.21 -15.34
N PHE A 761 -28.25 7.22 -15.64
CA PHE A 761 -27.39 7.18 -16.81
C PHE A 761 -27.88 6.08 -17.76
N VAL A 762 -28.20 6.46 -18.99
CA VAL A 762 -28.59 5.52 -20.04
C VAL A 762 -27.56 5.65 -21.16
N ALA A 763 -26.69 4.66 -21.27
CA ALA A 763 -25.76 4.58 -22.39
C ALA A 763 -26.52 4.42 -23.70
N LYS A 764 -26.03 5.07 -24.76
CA LYS A 764 -26.53 4.88 -26.12
C LYS A 764 -26.27 3.42 -26.52
N GLU A 765 -27.24 2.76 -27.15
CA GLU A 765 -27.12 1.37 -27.60
C GLU A 765 -25.74 1.11 -28.20
N SER A 766 -24.95 0.30 -27.52
CA SER A 766 -23.57 0.01 -27.85
C SER A 766 -23.44 -1.49 -28.05
N THR A 767 -22.88 -1.91 -29.18
CA THR A 767 -22.42 -3.29 -29.40
C THR A 767 -21.12 -3.58 -28.65
N ALA A 768 -20.82 -2.82 -27.59
CA ALA A 768 -19.60 -2.93 -26.81
C ALA A 768 -19.53 -4.27 -26.08
N SER A 769 -18.30 -4.76 -25.94
CA SER A 769 -17.99 -5.88 -25.05
C SER A 769 -18.51 -5.56 -23.63
N PRO A 770 -18.98 -6.56 -22.86
CA PRO A 770 -19.28 -6.41 -21.43
C PRO A 770 -18.11 -5.86 -20.61
N GLU A 771 -16.88 -5.97 -21.13
CA GLU A 771 -15.65 -5.50 -20.49
C GLU A 771 -15.40 -4.00 -20.66
N ILE A 772 -16.12 -3.31 -21.55
CA ILE A 772 -15.93 -1.86 -21.76
C ILE A 772 -16.71 -1.10 -20.68
N ARG A 773 -16.02 -0.26 -19.92
CA ARG A 773 -16.59 0.65 -18.92
C ARG A 773 -16.75 2.05 -19.49
N GLN A 774 -17.80 2.78 -19.09
CA GLN A 774 -18.01 4.18 -19.47
C GLN A 774 -17.80 5.12 -18.30
N LEU A 775 -17.00 6.17 -18.49
CA LEU A 775 -16.70 7.19 -17.47
C LEU A 775 -17.90 8.07 -17.18
N LEU A 776 -18.29 8.13 -15.91
CA LEU A 776 -19.32 9.08 -15.48
C LEU A 776 -18.72 10.48 -15.29
N PRO A 777 -19.55 11.54 -15.36
CA PRO A 777 -19.11 12.89 -15.04
C PRO A 777 -18.55 12.98 -13.62
N MET A 778 -17.52 13.79 -13.43
CA MET A 778 -17.08 14.20 -12.09
C MET A 778 -18.08 15.23 -11.56
N ILE A 779 -18.65 14.93 -10.39
CA ILE A 779 -19.60 15.80 -9.71
C ILE A 779 -18.86 16.56 -8.62
N THR A 780 -18.86 17.89 -8.73
CA THR A 780 -18.34 18.78 -7.68
C THR A 780 -19.52 19.49 -7.02
N VAL A 781 -19.53 19.49 -5.70
CA VAL A 781 -20.56 20.08 -4.84
C VAL A 781 -20.00 21.36 -4.25
N SER A 782 -20.79 22.43 -4.27
CA SER A 782 -20.49 23.71 -3.62
C SER A 782 -21.44 23.88 -2.44
N ALA A 783 -20.90 23.89 -1.22
CA ALA A 783 -21.68 24.02 0.01
C ALA A 783 -21.24 25.23 0.83
N ARG A 784 -22.14 25.72 1.68
CA ARG A 784 -21.81 26.64 2.77
C ARG A 784 -21.90 25.87 4.08
N GLU A 785 -20.93 26.09 4.97
CA GLU A 785 -21.05 25.64 6.36
C GLU A 785 -22.39 26.15 6.91
N GLY A 786 -23.21 25.23 7.40
CA GLY A 786 -24.53 25.54 7.93
C GLY A 786 -24.41 26.55 9.07
N SER A 787 -24.97 27.75 8.88
CA SER A 787 -25.20 28.66 10.00
C SER A 787 -26.36 28.10 10.84
N GLU A 788 -26.06 27.70 12.09
CA GLU A 788 -27.07 27.35 13.11
C GLU A 788 -28.22 28.36 13.20
#